data_AF-A0A3A9FDV5-F1
#
_entry.id   AF-A0A3A9FDV5-F1
#
_cell.length_a   1.000
_cell.length_b   1.000
_cell.length_c   1.000
_cell.angle_alpha   90.00
_cell.angle_beta   90.00
_cell.angle_gamma   90.00
#
_symmetry.space_group_name_H-M   'P 1'
#
loop_
_entity.id
_entity.type
_entity.pdbx_description
1 polymer ?
#
loop_
_entity_poly.entity_id
_entity_poly.type
_entity_poly.pdbx_seq_one_letter_code
_entity_poly.pdbx_strand_id
1 'polypeptide(L)'
;MANKSTKLMVGVNDLLDEIQNNSHKIFSGSNIAILSLIDRENDSRLRLIIPDKYWTTETGQKIHNRLMLKLNTDNPDIKNGNRGELSNLLTGNDGHTGVKATRLDLARDLSGNNFSYLENSKSQFNDWFSTSLISESFSIQCLPSVFKCLTRNLNNIKKDKGSSYSNNDALRYDINLFHRALQNLCSAKKYSDFFWWLFLYALFQAEITNFISYFPQTQYKQIADCLNTSKSKSLLFNNTQVLNLSENKFWDIRRKLVESAYGHLIIAGPSLRDAFSVDDNHTLVASLTNALEHGALTKVSILITDPIIFDSHINCGDPIRDISGTIESLQERFYSIFEKKQIDLHIYFLPLLQIDHAVITEEFMAFRSNKLWNHERKYKGAFCLYLADYYTPNLTESSEYLAHKEYLCTVMENCTTIYPSVDVDHSLLDKTSAKSKHMHWRNYLDNRKLRHIYFHKLYEKQIFSYVCNTWSANNELIGQLTPSSTILHSSDLFNPKNLLNDDTQKVLLPYLRETQTLFDKAIRKHDPNPNSFCTILPSLDLGIPNNVQRLAGGFATGMLVTWQCGIDIVPIDATVNVCTSSIFKLKNFVPESLQDRQNFIITLEKCFSDASSQKGYSFSFTSGNHFLIIAQDKDSNEYYLVLHSSANELKNSYMGLYPVEGNWYASEIKNIPGKNGRYFHYLKDEEARHFIRMAKNFKSYNEQIHKWLAERINGAPFSESEMLIKHHYYMPTDNSIALGTFAEPIGEKVPIFSAPGKKIYIFEIGKDNWQVNLGGNKGNVCLVPHGWGQKIDNISSIKIEHDHLILSIGNREEKLLISSKSHIDCAEKMLRDFKDGHQFLQYGRSMIQGNIIKELTPCFEYSLTTKKEA
;
A
#
# COMPACT_ATOMS: atom_id res chain seq x y z
N MET A 1 11.24 -34.61 49.36
CA MET A 1 11.45 -33.85 48.11
C MET A 1 12.63 -32.92 48.31
N ALA A 2 13.80 -33.28 47.78
CA ALA A 2 15.03 -32.50 47.94
C ALA A 2 14.94 -31.19 47.15
N ASN A 3 15.26 -30.07 47.81
CA ASN A 3 15.42 -28.75 47.18
C ASN A 3 16.50 -28.84 46.08
N LYS A 4 16.09 -28.96 44.80
CA LYS A 4 17.00 -28.90 43.66
C LYS A 4 17.61 -27.50 43.56
N SER A 5 18.94 -27.43 43.48
CA SER A 5 19.70 -26.21 43.19
C SER A 5 19.11 -25.49 41.96
N THR A 6 18.78 -24.21 42.08
CA THR A 6 18.13 -23.48 40.98
C THR A 6 19.20 -23.03 39.97
N LYS A 7 19.45 -23.82 38.91
CA LYS A 7 20.38 -23.46 37.82
C LYS A 7 20.05 -22.08 37.23
N LEU A 8 21.07 -21.35 36.76
CA LEU A 8 20.90 -20.06 36.08
C LEU A 8 20.57 -20.23 34.60
N MET A 9 21.16 -21.24 33.96
CA MET A 9 20.89 -21.68 32.60
C MET A 9 20.80 -23.20 32.55
N VAL A 10 20.19 -23.77 31.52
CA VAL A 10 20.28 -25.21 31.25
C VAL A 10 21.74 -25.66 31.09
N GLY A 11 22.07 -26.91 31.39
CA GLY A 11 23.41 -27.44 31.15
C GLY A 11 23.66 -27.64 29.65
N VAL A 12 24.92 -27.81 29.24
CA VAL A 12 25.31 -28.15 27.86
C VAL A 12 24.59 -29.41 27.38
N ASN A 13 24.49 -30.43 28.24
CA ASN A 13 23.79 -31.67 27.88
C ASN A 13 22.30 -31.43 27.63
N ASP A 14 21.64 -30.70 28.53
CA ASP A 14 20.22 -30.36 28.42
C ASP A 14 19.96 -29.49 27.17
N LEU A 15 20.88 -28.57 26.85
CA LEU A 15 20.80 -27.68 25.68
C LEU A 15 20.92 -28.46 24.36
N LEU A 16 21.89 -29.37 24.26
CA LEU A 16 22.07 -30.21 23.07
C LEU A 16 20.85 -31.11 22.83
N ASP A 17 20.35 -31.74 23.89
CA ASP A 17 19.15 -32.56 23.81
C ASP A 17 17.92 -31.72 23.40
N GLU A 18 17.81 -30.48 23.90
CA GLU A 18 16.73 -29.55 23.51
C GLU A 18 16.83 -29.11 22.04
N ILE A 19 18.03 -28.82 21.53
CA ILE A 19 18.28 -28.51 20.12
C ILE A 19 17.92 -29.71 19.24
N GLN A 20 18.31 -30.92 19.64
CA GLN A 20 18.00 -32.14 18.89
C GLN A 20 16.49 -32.39 18.83
N ASN A 21 15.80 -32.29 19.97
CA ASN A 21 14.36 -32.52 20.08
C ASN A 21 13.52 -31.48 19.33
N ASN A 22 14.01 -30.24 19.21
CA ASN A 22 13.32 -29.14 18.52
C ASN A 22 13.94 -28.81 17.16
N SER A 23 14.78 -29.67 16.60
CA SER A 23 15.51 -29.43 15.35
C SER A 23 14.62 -28.98 14.18
N HIS A 24 13.45 -29.60 14.01
CA HIS A 24 12.45 -29.24 12.99
C HIS A 24 11.86 -27.83 13.12
N LYS A 25 11.96 -27.19 14.31
CA LYS A 25 11.53 -25.80 14.54
C LYS A 25 12.70 -24.81 14.42
N ILE A 26 13.92 -25.29 14.63
CA ILE A 26 15.13 -24.47 14.64
C ILE A 26 15.69 -24.34 13.23
N PHE A 27 15.75 -25.44 12.47
CA PHE A 27 16.43 -25.50 11.18
C PHE A 27 15.45 -25.60 10.01
N SER A 28 15.84 -25.02 8.86
CA SER A 28 15.06 -25.05 7.61
C SER A 28 15.25 -26.34 6.80
N GLY A 29 16.24 -27.19 7.15
CA GLY A 29 16.58 -28.42 6.43
C GLY A 29 16.97 -29.58 7.34
N SER A 30 17.15 -30.77 6.75
CA SER A 30 17.38 -32.03 7.47
C SER A 30 18.86 -32.41 7.66
N ASN A 31 19.76 -31.86 6.85
CA ASN A 31 21.20 -32.19 6.92
C ASN A 31 21.99 -31.06 7.60
N ILE A 32 21.93 -31.05 8.94
CA ILE A 32 22.54 -30.03 9.78
C ILE A 32 23.77 -30.61 10.49
N ALA A 33 24.93 -30.03 10.24
CA ALA A 33 26.22 -30.55 10.70
C ALA A 33 26.26 -30.77 12.23
N ILE A 34 25.77 -29.82 13.03
CA ILE A 34 25.77 -29.95 14.49
C ILE A 34 24.98 -31.16 14.99
N LEU A 35 23.87 -31.54 14.33
CA LEU A 35 23.05 -32.69 14.73
C LEU A 35 23.81 -34.02 14.61
N SER A 36 24.77 -34.11 13.70
CA SER A 36 25.65 -35.28 13.55
C SER A 36 26.74 -35.38 14.62
N LEU A 37 27.02 -34.28 15.31
CA LEU A 37 28.05 -34.18 16.35
C LEU A 37 27.48 -34.38 17.77
N ILE A 38 26.16 -34.49 17.92
CA ILE A 38 25.51 -34.74 19.21
C ILE A 38 25.58 -36.23 19.53
N ASP A 39 26.62 -36.64 20.27
CA ASP A 39 26.76 -38.00 20.81
C ASP A 39 26.37 -38.07 22.29
N ARG A 40 26.63 -39.21 22.95
CA ARG A 40 26.42 -39.39 24.41
C ARG A 40 27.69 -39.16 25.23
N GLU A 41 28.82 -38.83 24.61
CA GLU A 41 30.11 -38.70 25.27
C GLU A 41 30.36 -37.27 25.76
N ASN A 42 30.54 -37.13 27.07
CA ASN A 42 30.79 -35.82 27.69
C ASN A 42 32.07 -35.15 27.15
N ASP A 43 33.11 -35.90 26.80
CA ASP A 43 34.36 -35.37 26.24
C ASP A 43 34.10 -34.68 24.89
N SER A 44 33.41 -35.35 23.97
CA SER A 44 33.01 -34.81 22.67
C SER A 44 32.19 -33.54 22.84
N ARG A 45 31.17 -33.56 23.72
CA ARG A 45 30.30 -32.41 23.98
C ARG A 45 31.06 -31.21 24.57
N LEU A 46 32.07 -31.42 25.41
CA LEU A 46 32.92 -30.33 25.92
C LEU A 46 33.83 -29.76 24.82
N ARG A 47 34.36 -30.62 23.94
CA ARG A 47 35.22 -30.23 22.82
C ARG A 47 34.49 -29.44 21.72
N LEU A 48 33.16 -29.48 21.68
CA LEU A 48 32.34 -28.57 20.84
C LEU A 48 32.47 -27.10 21.27
N ILE A 49 32.82 -26.84 22.53
CA ILE A 49 32.90 -25.49 23.11
C ILE A 49 34.36 -25.07 23.28
N ILE A 50 35.17 -25.93 23.90
CA ILE A 50 36.57 -25.65 24.21
C ILE A 50 37.46 -26.47 23.27
N PRO A 51 38.23 -25.83 22.37
CA PRO A 51 39.01 -26.54 21.37
C PRO A 51 40.20 -27.29 21.97
N ASP A 52 40.61 -28.36 21.31
CA ASP A 52 41.69 -29.26 21.76
C ASP A 52 43.00 -28.54 22.11
N LYS A 53 43.32 -27.48 21.36
CA LYS A 53 44.53 -26.67 21.55
C LYS A 53 44.57 -25.95 22.90
N TYR A 54 43.43 -25.71 23.57
CA TYR A 54 43.42 -25.10 24.90
C TYR A 54 44.01 -26.04 25.96
N TRP A 55 43.73 -27.34 25.84
CA TRP A 55 44.12 -28.34 26.84
C TRP A 55 45.64 -28.58 26.89
N THR A 56 46.40 -28.03 25.94
CA THR A 56 47.87 -28.10 25.94
C THR A 56 48.54 -26.97 26.72
N THR A 57 47.78 -25.94 27.13
CA THR A 57 48.29 -24.84 27.99
C THR A 57 48.57 -25.32 29.41
N GLU A 58 49.41 -24.61 30.17
CA GLU A 58 49.74 -25.01 31.54
C GLU A 58 48.49 -25.11 32.44
N THR A 59 47.61 -24.11 32.39
CA THR A 59 46.33 -24.13 33.10
C THR A 59 45.40 -25.20 32.53
N GLY A 60 45.28 -25.28 31.21
CA GLY A 60 44.45 -26.27 30.51
C GLY A 60 44.80 -27.71 30.88
N GLN A 61 46.09 -28.07 30.96
CA GLN A 61 46.55 -29.40 31.36
C GLN A 61 46.16 -29.76 32.80
N LYS A 62 46.30 -28.81 33.74
CA LYS A 62 45.88 -29.01 35.14
C LYS A 62 44.38 -29.32 35.22
N ILE A 63 43.57 -28.60 34.46
CA ILE A 63 42.12 -28.79 34.42
C ILE A 63 41.75 -30.07 33.65
N HIS A 64 42.43 -30.37 32.55
CA HIS A 64 42.26 -31.60 31.77
C HIS A 64 42.43 -32.85 32.64
N ASN A 65 43.49 -32.88 33.46
CA ASN A 65 43.77 -33.97 34.39
C ASN A 65 42.71 -34.08 35.49
N ARG A 66 42.25 -32.94 36.04
CA ARG A 66 41.16 -32.89 37.03
C ARG A 66 39.84 -33.42 36.45
N LEU A 67 39.54 -33.11 35.20
CA LEU A 67 38.34 -33.57 34.49
C LEU A 67 38.45 -35.01 33.95
N MET A 68 39.65 -35.62 33.99
CA MET A 68 39.95 -36.95 33.42
C MET A 68 39.53 -37.07 31.94
N LEU A 69 39.82 -36.03 31.15
CA LEU A 69 39.51 -36.02 29.70
C LEU A 69 40.35 -37.05 28.95
N LYS A 70 39.74 -37.75 27.99
CA LYS A 70 40.44 -38.71 27.12
C LYS A 70 41.23 -37.96 26.05
N LEU A 71 42.51 -38.28 25.85
CA LEU A 71 43.27 -37.82 24.67
C LEU A 71 42.87 -38.66 23.45
N ASN A 72 42.95 -38.08 22.24
CA ASN A 72 42.64 -38.77 20.98
C ASN A 72 43.57 -39.98 20.67
N THR A 73 44.54 -40.31 21.53
CA THR A 73 45.59 -41.31 21.25
C THR A 73 45.92 -42.29 22.39
N ASP A 74 45.07 -42.50 23.41
CA ASP A 74 45.43 -43.44 24.51
C ASP A 74 44.54 -44.68 24.66
N ASN A 75 45.24 -45.78 24.98
CA ASN A 75 44.85 -47.18 25.14
C ASN A 75 43.55 -47.42 25.95
N PRO A 76 42.81 -48.53 25.71
CA PRO A 76 41.51 -48.82 26.33
C PRO A 76 41.52 -49.08 27.85
N ASP A 77 42.68 -49.06 28.51
CA ASP A 77 42.84 -49.62 29.87
C ASP A 77 42.87 -48.58 31.02
N ILE A 78 42.47 -47.32 30.80
CA ILE A 78 42.30 -46.36 31.90
C ILE A 78 40.97 -46.63 32.62
N LYS A 79 41.07 -47.33 33.76
CA LYS A 79 40.00 -47.67 34.70
C LYS A 79 39.05 -46.52 35.00
N ASN A 80 37.75 -46.86 35.06
CA ASN A 80 36.59 -46.07 35.47
C ASN A 80 36.78 -45.32 36.81
N GLY A 81 37.50 -44.19 36.79
CA GLY A 81 37.44 -43.17 37.83
C GLY A 81 36.12 -42.42 37.81
N ASN A 82 35.68 -41.91 38.96
CA ASN A 82 34.39 -41.24 39.11
C ASN A 82 34.36 -39.90 38.34
N ARG A 83 33.95 -39.91 37.06
CA ARG A 83 33.81 -38.73 36.15
C ARG A 83 32.67 -37.78 36.54
N GLY A 84 32.28 -37.78 37.81
CA GLY A 84 31.20 -36.96 38.34
C GLY A 84 31.45 -35.45 38.16
N GLU A 85 32.71 -35.02 38.13
CA GLU A 85 33.06 -33.61 37.96
C GLU A 85 32.78 -33.09 36.53
N LEU A 86 33.24 -33.80 35.49
CA LEU A 86 32.92 -33.49 34.09
C LEU A 86 31.41 -33.57 33.81
N SER A 87 30.74 -34.58 34.35
CA SER A 87 29.29 -34.73 34.21
C SER A 87 28.53 -33.57 34.87
N ASN A 88 28.92 -33.16 36.08
CA ASN A 88 28.32 -32.01 36.77
C ASN A 88 28.61 -30.68 36.05
N LEU A 89 29.81 -30.53 35.46
CA LEU A 89 30.16 -29.38 34.64
C LEU A 89 29.19 -29.23 33.44
N LEU A 90 28.99 -30.29 32.67
CA LEU A 90 28.13 -30.28 31.48
C LEU A 90 26.63 -30.32 31.77
N THR A 91 26.22 -30.86 32.90
CA THR A 91 24.82 -30.74 33.36
C THR A 91 24.55 -29.39 34.01
N GLY A 92 25.55 -28.53 34.23
CA GLY A 92 25.37 -27.25 34.91
C GLY A 92 25.01 -27.37 36.40
N ASN A 93 25.16 -28.56 36.99
CA ASN A 93 24.92 -28.80 38.41
C ASN A 93 26.15 -28.40 39.22
N ASP A 94 25.92 -27.76 40.36
CA ASP A 94 26.98 -27.29 41.24
C ASP A 94 27.58 -28.40 42.13
N GLY A 95 26.89 -29.55 42.26
CA GLY A 95 27.41 -30.78 42.86
C GLY A 95 28.16 -30.59 44.21
N HIS A 96 29.30 -31.28 44.36
CA HIS A 96 30.28 -31.06 45.44
C HIS A 96 31.24 -29.89 45.09
N THR A 97 32.00 -29.37 46.08
CA THR A 97 32.83 -28.15 45.97
C THR A 97 33.84 -28.11 44.80
N GLY A 98 34.29 -29.27 44.30
CA GLY A 98 35.24 -29.36 43.17
C GLY A 98 34.76 -28.74 41.86
N VAL A 99 33.52 -29.01 41.44
CA VAL A 99 32.96 -28.53 40.16
C VAL A 99 32.89 -27.01 40.10
N LYS A 100 32.54 -26.36 41.23
CA LYS A 100 32.47 -24.89 41.31
C LYS A 100 33.85 -24.26 41.11
N ALA A 101 34.88 -24.82 41.76
CA ALA A 101 36.26 -24.39 41.57
C ALA A 101 36.68 -24.60 40.12
N THR A 102 36.34 -25.75 39.53
CA THR A 102 36.68 -26.06 38.13
C THR A 102 36.06 -25.10 37.13
N ARG A 103 34.79 -24.78 37.30
CA ARG A 103 34.09 -23.81 36.45
C ARG A 103 34.68 -22.41 36.59
N LEU A 104 35.01 -21.99 37.81
CA LEU A 104 35.63 -20.69 38.09
C LEU A 104 37.04 -20.59 37.48
N ASP A 105 37.86 -21.61 37.64
CA ASP A 105 39.23 -21.66 37.08
C ASP A 105 39.18 -21.60 35.55
N LEU A 106 38.31 -22.40 34.92
CA LEU A 106 38.08 -22.37 33.48
C LEU A 106 37.62 -20.98 33.04
N ALA A 107 36.63 -20.40 33.72
CA ALA A 107 36.09 -19.09 33.36
C ALA A 107 37.14 -17.98 33.46
N ARG A 108 37.95 -17.95 34.52
CA ARG A 108 39.01 -16.94 34.71
C ARG A 108 40.11 -17.05 33.67
N ASP A 109 40.55 -18.26 33.37
CA ASP A 109 41.64 -18.50 32.42
C ASP A 109 41.18 -18.21 30.98
N LEU A 110 39.98 -18.69 30.61
CA LEU A 110 39.40 -18.51 29.27
C LEU A 110 38.79 -17.12 29.03
N SER A 111 38.48 -16.32 30.05
CA SER A 111 38.15 -14.89 29.87
C SER A 111 39.38 -13.99 29.88
N GLY A 112 40.51 -14.47 30.42
CA GLY A 112 41.77 -13.75 30.45
C GLY A 112 42.67 -14.11 29.26
N ASN A 113 43.86 -14.62 29.59
CA ASN A 113 44.95 -14.83 28.63
C ASN A 113 44.64 -15.82 27.50
N ASN A 114 43.65 -16.70 27.69
CA ASN A 114 43.32 -17.78 26.76
C ASN A 114 41.98 -17.57 26.02
N PHE A 115 41.43 -16.35 26.00
CA PHE A 115 40.16 -16.06 25.30
C PHE A 115 40.22 -16.34 23.79
N SER A 116 41.39 -16.15 23.15
CA SER A 116 41.58 -16.41 21.72
C SER A 116 41.23 -17.84 21.32
N TYR A 117 41.34 -18.82 22.22
CA TYR A 117 40.94 -20.20 21.93
C TYR A 117 39.43 -20.33 21.73
N LEU A 118 38.62 -19.65 22.55
CA LEU A 118 37.16 -19.63 22.39
C LEU A 118 36.73 -18.79 21.18
N GLU A 119 37.44 -17.68 20.91
CA GLU A 119 37.17 -16.85 19.74
C GLU A 119 37.42 -17.62 18.44
N ASN A 120 38.48 -18.42 18.37
CA ASN A 120 38.77 -19.26 17.21
C ASN A 120 37.70 -20.37 17.02
N SER A 121 37.16 -20.95 18.11
CA SER A 121 36.11 -21.97 18.01
C SER A 121 34.75 -21.40 17.59
N LYS A 122 34.52 -20.09 17.77
CA LYS A 122 33.31 -19.39 17.32
C LYS A 122 33.04 -19.57 15.82
N SER A 123 34.08 -19.64 15.00
CA SER A 123 33.93 -19.83 13.54
C SER A 123 33.09 -21.05 13.16
N GLN A 124 33.19 -22.14 13.93
CA GLN A 124 32.43 -23.37 13.69
C GLN A 124 30.92 -23.17 13.91
N PHE A 125 30.52 -22.22 14.75
CA PHE A 125 29.11 -21.89 14.95
C PHE A 125 28.47 -21.22 13.72
N ASN A 126 29.27 -20.62 12.83
CA ASN A 126 28.76 -20.14 11.54
C ASN A 126 28.33 -21.30 10.66
N ASP A 127 29.10 -22.40 10.67
CA ASP A 127 28.78 -23.60 9.90
C ASP A 127 27.57 -24.35 10.49
N TRP A 128 27.37 -24.24 11.81
CA TRP A 128 26.28 -24.93 12.51
C TRP A 128 24.97 -24.14 12.57
N PHE A 129 25.04 -22.81 12.66
CA PHE A 129 23.90 -21.93 12.96
C PHE A 129 23.90 -20.64 12.12
N SER A 130 24.39 -20.68 10.87
CA SER A 130 24.24 -19.55 9.94
C SER A 130 22.76 -19.24 9.69
N THR A 131 22.46 -17.97 9.38
CA THR A 131 21.09 -17.49 9.17
C THR A 131 20.34 -18.26 8.07
N SER A 132 21.04 -18.76 7.04
CA SER A 132 20.44 -19.59 5.98
C SER A 132 20.01 -20.99 6.43
N LEU A 133 20.59 -21.52 7.51
CA LEU A 133 20.26 -22.85 8.05
C LEU A 133 19.10 -22.80 9.05
N ILE A 134 18.83 -21.63 9.63
CA ILE A 134 17.80 -21.43 10.64
C ILE A 134 16.45 -21.14 9.97
N SER A 135 15.39 -21.71 10.52
CA SER A 135 14.02 -21.46 10.06
C SER A 135 13.67 -19.97 10.18
N GLU A 136 12.98 -19.41 9.19
CA GLU A 136 12.51 -18.01 9.24
C GLU A 136 11.56 -17.75 10.42
N SER A 137 10.85 -18.78 10.88
CA SER A 137 9.93 -18.73 12.03
C SER A 137 10.60 -19.00 13.38
N PHE A 138 11.92 -19.24 13.41
CA PHE A 138 12.63 -19.51 14.65
C PHE A 138 12.55 -18.31 15.60
N SER A 139 12.16 -18.59 16.84
CA SER A 139 12.23 -17.67 17.96
C SER A 139 12.81 -18.37 19.18
N ILE A 140 13.14 -17.60 20.21
CA ILE A 140 13.66 -18.16 21.46
C ILE A 140 12.67 -19.15 22.13
N GLN A 141 11.37 -19.06 21.83
CA GLN A 141 10.35 -20.00 22.32
C GLN A 141 10.50 -21.41 21.73
N CYS A 142 11.21 -21.56 20.60
CA CYS A 142 11.59 -22.86 20.05
C CYS A 142 12.58 -23.62 20.94
N LEU A 143 13.17 -22.97 21.96
CA LEU A 143 13.99 -23.56 23.02
C LEU A 143 13.32 -23.32 24.39
N PRO A 144 12.27 -24.07 24.76
CA PRO A 144 11.43 -23.79 25.94
C PRO A 144 12.17 -23.65 27.27
N SER A 145 13.22 -24.44 27.49
CA SER A 145 14.00 -24.46 28.73
C SER A 145 14.94 -23.26 28.81
N VAL A 146 15.59 -22.93 27.70
CA VAL A 146 16.37 -21.68 27.54
C VAL A 146 15.47 -20.46 27.73
N PHE A 147 14.32 -20.44 27.07
CA PHE A 147 13.32 -19.37 27.19
C PHE A 147 12.91 -19.14 28.65
N LYS A 148 12.61 -20.21 29.38
CA LYS A 148 12.28 -20.15 30.80
C LYS A 148 13.42 -19.59 31.66
N CYS A 149 14.67 -19.90 31.32
CA CYS A 149 15.84 -19.37 32.03
C CYS A 149 16.03 -17.86 31.79
N LEU A 150 15.91 -17.41 30.54
CA LEU A 150 16.15 -16.01 30.15
C LEU A 150 15.03 -15.06 30.55
N THR A 151 13.81 -15.56 30.75
CA THR A 151 12.65 -14.75 31.17
C THR A 151 12.37 -14.81 32.67
N ARG A 152 13.19 -15.54 33.43
CA ARG A 152 13.01 -15.70 34.88
C ARG A 152 13.32 -14.41 35.63
N ASN A 153 12.46 -14.04 36.58
CA ASN A 153 12.73 -12.93 37.48
C ASN A 153 13.96 -13.22 38.37
N LEU A 154 15.03 -12.46 38.15
CA LEU A 154 16.31 -12.62 38.84
C LEU A 154 16.27 -12.21 40.33
N ASN A 155 15.25 -11.47 40.76
CA ASN A 155 15.07 -11.10 42.18
C ASN A 155 14.82 -12.32 43.08
N ASN A 156 14.35 -13.44 42.51
CA ASN A 156 13.94 -14.63 43.25
C ASN A 156 15.01 -15.75 43.32
N ILE A 157 16.24 -15.50 42.88
CA ILE A 157 17.30 -16.52 42.85
C ILE A 157 17.88 -16.73 44.26
N LYS A 158 17.80 -17.97 44.78
CA LYS A 158 18.39 -18.42 46.06
C LYS A 158 19.70 -19.19 45.82
N LYS A 159 20.70 -19.05 46.70
CA LYS A 159 21.87 -19.96 46.73
C LYS A 159 21.49 -21.31 47.36
N ASP A 160 22.23 -22.35 46.98
CA ASP A 160 22.21 -23.63 47.68
C ASP A 160 22.48 -23.42 49.18
N LYS A 161 21.55 -23.88 50.02
CA LYS A 161 21.44 -23.66 51.48
C LYS A 161 20.75 -22.36 51.93
N GLY A 162 19.81 -21.83 51.16
CA GLY A 162 18.77 -20.92 51.70
C GLY A 162 19.20 -19.49 52.00
N SER A 163 20.47 -19.12 51.77
CA SER A 163 20.85 -17.70 51.67
C SER A 163 20.48 -17.17 50.28
N SER A 164 19.78 -16.05 50.25
CA SER A 164 19.40 -15.37 49.00
C SER A 164 20.65 -14.79 48.31
N TYR A 165 20.64 -14.66 46.98
CA TYR A 165 21.58 -13.75 46.29
C TYR A 165 21.31 -12.26 46.62
N SER A 166 20.48 -11.96 47.62
CA SER A 166 20.03 -10.62 48.05
C SER A 166 21.15 -9.63 48.33
N ASN A 167 22.40 -10.09 48.50
CA ASN A 167 23.51 -9.22 48.85
C ASN A 167 24.50 -8.99 47.68
N ASN A 168 24.17 -9.38 46.43
CA ASN A 168 25.04 -9.13 45.27
C ASN A 168 24.26 -8.59 44.06
N ASP A 169 23.85 -7.32 44.17
CA ASP A 169 23.13 -6.59 43.11
C ASP A 169 23.94 -6.47 41.81
N ALA A 170 25.27 -6.42 41.90
CA ALA A 170 26.16 -6.35 40.74
C ALA A 170 26.08 -7.62 39.87
N LEU A 171 26.16 -8.81 40.48
CA LEU A 171 26.04 -10.07 39.74
C LEU A 171 24.68 -10.20 39.04
N ARG A 172 23.59 -9.80 39.71
CA ARG A 172 22.24 -9.84 39.13
C ARG A 172 22.12 -8.89 37.94
N TYR A 173 22.71 -7.71 38.05
CA TYR A 173 22.76 -6.73 36.96
C TYR A 173 23.52 -7.28 35.75
N ASP A 174 24.71 -7.84 35.96
CA ASP A 174 25.56 -8.35 34.88
C ASP A 174 24.90 -9.55 34.16
N ILE A 175 24.26 -10.44 34.91
CA ILE A 175 23.48 -11.55 34.34
C ILE A 175 22.26 -11.01 33.55
N ASN A 176 21.57 -9.98 34.04
CA ASN A 176 20.47 -9.37 33.30
C ASN A 176 20.95 -8.80 31.97
N LEU A 177 22.04 -8.03 31.98
CA LEU A 177 22.63 -7.49 30.75
C LEU A 177 22.96 -8.60 29.75
N PHE A 178 23.50 -9.72 30.22
CA PHE A 178 23.80 -10.86 29.37
C PHE A 178 22.53 -11.51 28.80
N HIS A 179 21.47 -11.66 29.60
CA HIS A 179 20.18 -12.16 29.11
C HIS A 179 19.62 -11.25 28.02
N ARG A 180 19.72 -9.93 28.20
CA ARG A 180 19.31 -8.96 27.17
C ARG A 180 20.17 -9.07 25.91
N ALA A 181 21.48 -9.27 26.04
CA ALA A 181 22.36 -9.48 24.90
C ALA A 181 21.94 -10.72 24.08
N LEU A 182 21.64 -11.84 24.74
CA LEU A 182 21.15 -13.05 24.07
C LEU A 182 19.80 -12.83 23.38
N GLN A 183 18.85 -12.17 24.04
CA GLN A 183 17.55 -11.82 23.45
C GLN A 183 17.71 -10.95 22.20
N ASN A 184 18.60 -9.95 22.25
CA ASN A 184 18.93 -9.08 21.13
C ASN A 184 19.53 -9.86 19.95
N LEU A 185 20.55 -10.71 20.19
CA LEU A 185 21.19 -11.49 19.14
C LEU A 185 20.21 -12.41 18.42
N CYS A 186 19.30 -13.06 19.17
CA CYS A 186 18.25 -13.89 18.60
C CYS A 186 17.28 -13.06 17.74
N SER A 187 16.79 -11.93 18.26
CA SER A 187 15.87 -11.05 17.51
C SER A 187 16.51 -10.42 16.28
N ALA A 188 17.80 -10.07 16.35
CA ALA A 188 18.57 -9.52 15.24
C ALA A 188 19.04 -10.59 14.23
N LYS A 189 18.58 -11.84 14.37
CA LYS A 189 18.93 -13.00 13.53
C LYS A 189 20.43 -13.31 13.45
N LYS A 190 21.20 -12.89 14.46
CA LYS A 190 22.63 -13.22 14.64
C LYS A 190 22.78 -14.57 15.32
N TYR A 191 22.25 -15.62 14.69
CA TYR A 191 22.05 -16.92 15.33
C TYR A 191 23.36 -17.61 15.72
N SER A 192 24.40 -17.54 14.89
CA SER A 192 25.73 -18.05 15.25
C SER A 192 26.25 -17.47 16.56
N ASP A 193 26.21 -16.13 16.70
CA ASP A 193 26.60 -15.44 17.94
C ASP A 193 25.71 -15.83 19.12
N PHE A 194 24.38 -15.90 18.89
CA PHE A 194 23.41 -16.28 19.91
C PHE A 194 23.70 -17.68 20.47
N PHE A 195 23.86 -18.68 19.60
CA PHE A 195 24.12 -20.05 20.01
C PHE A 195 25.50 -20.18 20.66
N TRP A 196 26.54 -19.55 20.13
CA TRP A 196 27.86 -19.58 20.74
C TRP A 196 27.84 -19.08 22.20
N TRP A 197 27.24 -17.91 22.43
CA TRP A 197 27.07 -17.36 23.78
C TRP A 197 26.15 -18.22 24.66
N LEU A 198 25.13 -18.85 24.09
CA LEU A 198 24.24 -19.75 24.79
C LEU A 198 24.97 -21.00 25.29
N PHE A 199 25.85 -21.60 24.49
CA PHE A 199 26.68 -22.74 24.88
C PHE A 199 27.69 -22.36 25.97
N LEU A 200 28.34 -21.20 25.85
CA LEU A 200 29.22 -20.69 26.91
C LEU A 200 28.45 -20.45 28.22
N TYR A 201 27.23 -19.93 28.15
CA TYR A 201 26.41 -19.72 29.36
C TYR A 201 25.94 -21.04 29.98
N ALA A 202 25.59 -22.03 29.14
CA ALA A 202 25.24 -23.37 29.60
C ALA A 202 26.41 -24.04 30.35
N LEU A 203 27.66 -23.81 29.91
CA LEU A 203 28.87 -24.31 30.55
C LEU A 203 29.25 -23.52 31.82
N PHE A 204 29.28 -22.19 31.74
CA PHE A 204 29.82 -21.32 32.79
C PHE A 204 28.80 -20.84 33.83
N GLN A 205 27.48 -20.97 33.58
CA GLN A 205 26.44 -20.60 34.54
C GLN A 205 26.69 -19.18 35.10
N ALA A 206 26.81 -18.99 36.43
CA ALA A 206 27.07 -17.68 37.03
C ALA A 206 28.44 -17.08 36.64
N GLU A 207 29.42 -17.93 36.37
CA GLU A 207 30.79 -17.54 36.03
C GLU A 207 30.91 -16.94 34.63
N ILE A 208 29.82 -16.94 33.84
CA ILE A 208 29.74 -16.19 32.57
C ILE A 208 30.04 -14.70 32.77
N THR A 209 29.83 -14.17 33.97
CA THR A 209 30.13 -12.77 34.32
C THR A 209 31.63 -12.43 34.29
N ASN A 210 32.53 -13.42 34.34
CA ASN A 210 33.96 -13.19 34.06
C ASN A 210 34.19 -12.72 32.61
N PHE A 211 33.24 -12.99 31.69
CA PHE A 211 33.32 -12.59 30.27
C PHE A 211 32.64 -11.24 29.97
N ILE A 212 32.28 -10.44 30.98
CA ILE A 212 31.50 -9.20 30.81
C ILE A 212 32.11 -8.20 29.81
N SER A 213 33.44 -8.15 29.72
CA SER A 213 34.16 -7.29 28.76
C SER A 213 33.93 -7.69 27.32
N TYR A 214 33.59 -8.96 27.07
CA TYR A 214 33.35 -9.52 25.74
C TYR A 214 31.88 -9.64 25.38
N PHE A 215 30.97 -9.33 26.32
CA PHE A 215 29.54 -9.39 26.02
C PHE A 215 29.20 -8.50 24.81
N PRO A 216 28.29 -8.96 23.94
CA PRO A 216 27.80 -8.15 22.83
C PRO A 216 27.33 -6.80 23.36
N GLN A 217 27.82 -5.70 22.77
CA GLN A 217 27.33 -4.38 23.12
C GLN A 217 25.93 -4.22 22.55
N THR A 218 24.98 -3.89 23.42
CA THR A 218 23.60 -3.56 23.06
C THR A 218 23.31 -2.12 23.43
N GLN A 219 22.31 -1.54 22.77
CA GLN A 219 21.75 -0.26 23.19
C GLN A 219 21.18 -0.36 24.61
N TYR A 220 20.58 -1.51 24.99
CA TYR A 220 20.08 -1.74 26.35
C TYR A 220 21.13 -1.46 27.41
N LYS A 221 22.35 -1.98 27.24
CA LYS A 221 23.42 -1.76 28.21
C LYS A 221 23.75 -0.27 28.34
N GLN A 222 23.91 0.44 27.22
CA GLN A 222 24.24 1.86 27.22
C GLN A 222 23.16 2.69 27.93
N ILE A 223 21.88 2.40 27.65
CA ILE A 223 20.76 3.09 28.27
C ILE A 223 20.64 2.73 29.75
N ALA A 224 20.86 1.46 30.10
CA ALA A 224 20.84 1.02 31.49
C ALA A 224 21.94 1.67 32.33
N ASP A 225 23.15 1.80 31.78
CA ASP A 225 24.26 2.49 32.43
C ASP A 225 23.97 4.01 32.56
N CYS A 226 23.30 4.63 31.58
CA CYS A 226 22.85 6.02 31.69
C CYS A 226 21.74 6.24 32.74
N LEU A 227 20.87 5.26 32.97
CA LEU A 227 19.78 5.33 33.94
C LEU A 227 20.24 5.03 35.38
N ASN A 228 21.20 4.11 35.55
CA ASN A 228 21.76 3.74 36.85
C ASN A 228 22.90 4.69 37.27
N THR A 229 22.56 5.85 37.84
CA THR A 229 23.55 6.84 38.33
C THR A 229 23.93 6.66 39.81
N SER A 230 23.38 5.65 40.51
CA SER A 230 23.63 5.36 41.93
C SER A 230 24.82 4.41 42.15
N LYS A 231 25.41 4.44 43.36
CA LYS A 231 26.49 3.51 43.78
C LYS A 231 26.07 2.02 43.75
N SER A 232 24.77 1.71 43.83
CA SER A 232 24.21 0.38 43.59
C SER A 232 23.47 0.35 42.26
N LYS A 233 23.75 -0.65 41.41
CA LYS A 233 23.08 -0.85 40.12
C LYS A 233 21.75 -1.59 40.34
N SER A 234 20.65 -1.04 39.83
CA SER A 234 19.33 -1.65 39.95
C SER A 234 18.91 -2.35 38.66
N LEU A 235 18.09 -3.39 38.78
CA LEU A 235 17.40 -4.00 37.63
C LEU A 235 16.35 -3.01 37.12
N LEU A 236 16.44 -2.65 35.85
CA LEU A 236 15.49 -1.77 35.18
C LEU A 236 14.32 -2.60 34.64
N PHE A 237 13.15 -1.96 34.50
CA PHE A 237 11.96 -2.54 33.87
C PHE A 237 11.40 -3.81 34.55
N ASN A 238 11.55 -3.99 35.87
CA ASN A 238 11.10 -5.13 36.72
C ASN A 238 9.82 -5.90 36.26
N ASN A 239 9.93 -6.71 35.19
CA ASN A 239 8.81 -7.35 34.47
C ASN A 239 7.73 -6.39 33.93
N THR A 240 8.13 -5.19 33.50
CA THR A 240 7.28 -4.22 32.80
C THR A 240 7.97 -3.85 31.50
N GLN A 241 7.21 -3.40 30.51
CA GLN A 241 7.81 -2.90 29.26
C GLN A 241 8.16 -1.41 29.33
N VAL A 242 7.62 -0.68 30.31
CA VAL A 242 7.63 0.78 30.36
C VAL A 242 8.35 1.32 31.59
N LEU A 243 9.08 2.42 31.40
CA LEU A 243 9.70 3.21 32.46
C LEU A 243 9.24 4.66 32.33
N ASN A 244 8.61 5.18 33.39
CA ASN A 244 8.26 6.60 33.47
C ASN A 244 9.52 7.41 33.78
N LEU A 245 9.76 8.48 33.01
CA LEU A 245 10.90 9.37 33.16
C LEU A 245 10.43 10.77 33.58
N SER A 246 11.29 11.51 34.27
CA SER A 246 11.14 12.96 34.35
C SER A 246 11.49 13.60 33.01
N GLU A 247 10.94 14.79 32.74
CA GLU A 247 11.18 15.51 31.48
C GLU A 247 12.68 15.69 31.18
N ASN A 248 13.46 16.17 32.15
CA ASN A 248 14.90 16.36 31.97
C ASN A 248 15.61 15.05 31.60
N LYS A 249 15.28 13.95 32.29
CA LYS A 249 15.91 12.65 32.04
C LYS A 249 15.48 12.08 30.69
N PHE A 250 14.24 12.33 30.27
CA PHE A 250 13.73 11.91 28.97
C PHE A 250 14.57 12.50 27.83
N TRP A 251 14.91 13.79 27.89
CA TRP A 251 15.69 14.43 26.84
C TRP A 251 17.11 13.87 26.72
N ASP A 252 17.76 13.57 27.84
CA ASP A 252 19.07 12.91 27.87
C ASP A 252 19.02 11.50 27.27
N ILE A 253 18.03 10.71 27.70
CA ILE A 253 17.84 9.33 27.22
C ILE A 253 17.52 9.31 25.73
N ARG A 254 16.65 10.21 25.26
CA ARG A 254 16.31 10.34 23.84
C ARG A 254 17.55 10.64 22.99
N ARG A 255 18.42 11.57 23.43
CA ARG A 255 19.70 11.83 22.75
C ARG A 255 20.58 10.59 22.70
N LYS A 256 20.69 9.87 23.82
CA LYS A 256 21.50 8.66 23.88
C LYS A 256 20.96 7.54 23.01
N LEU A 257 19.64 7.39 22.89
CA LEU A 257 19.01 6.45 21.98
C LEU A 257 19.35 6.76 20.53
N VAL A 258 19.28 8.03 20.11
CA VAL A 258 19.68 8.41 18.74
C VAL A 258 21.16 8.11 18.51
N GLU A 259 22.04 8.51 19.42
CA GLU A 259 23.49 8.32 19.29
C GLU A 259 23.90 6.84 19.17
N SER A 260 23.18 5.96 19.86
CA SER A 260 23.47 4.52 19.93
C SER A 260 22.61 3.66 18.99
N ALA A 261 21.79 4.28 18.14
CA ALA A 261 20.91 3.57 17.23
C ALA A 261 21.70 2.83 16.14
N TYR A 262 21.16 1.71 15.69
CA TYR A 262 21.68 0.91 14.58
C TYR A 262 20.52 0.39 13.74
N GLY A 263 20.78 -0.01 12.49
CA GLY A 263 19.74 -0.46 11.57
C GLY A 263 18.80 0.69 11.19
N HIS A 264 17.53 0.59 11.58
CA HIS A 264 16.51 1.58 11.28
C HIS A 264 16.19 2.49 12.48
N LEU A 265 16.37 3.80 12.30
CA LEU A 265 15.96 4.82 13.25
C LEU A 265 14.68 5.53 12.75
N ILE A 266 13.66 5.63 13.59
CA ILE A 266 12.42 6.36 13.29
C ILE A 266 12.27 7.53 14.27
N ILE A 267 12.07 8.73 13.73
CA ILE A 267 11.80 9.95 14.50
C ILE A 267 10.47 10.53 14.03
N ALA A 268 9.48 10.58 14.91
CA ALA A 268 8.14 11.07 14.61
C ALA A 268 7.74 12.22 15.53
N GLY A 269 7.05 13.21 14.94
CA GLY A 269 6.41 14.28 15.70
C GLY A 269 5.83 15.35 14.78
N PRO A 270 4.90 16.20 15.25
CA PRO A 270 4.12 17.08 14.38
C PRO A 270 4.97 18.05 13.54
N SER A 271 5.94 18.74 14.14
CA SER A 271 6.88 19.62 13.42
C SER A 271 8.35 19.25 13.57
N LEU A 272 8.69 18.53 14.65
CA LEU A 272 10.07 18.22 15.06
C LEU A 272 11.01 19.44 15.16
N ARG A 273 10.47 20.67 15.23
CA ARG A 273 11.26 21.90 15.30
C ARG A 273 12.29 21.87 16.43
N ASP A 274 11.86 21.56 17.65
CA ASP A 274 12.77 21.53 18.82
C ASP A 274 13.86 20.45 18.68
N ALA A 275 13.60 19.38 17.93
CA ALA A 275 14.55 18.29 17.73
C ALA A 275 15.65 18.63 16.70
N PHE A 276 15.38 19.52 15.74
CA PHE A 276 16.32 19.90 14.68
C PHE A 276 16.72 21.38 14.69
N SER A 277 16.28 22.14 15.70
CA SER A 277 16.76 23.48 16.00
C SER A 277 18.15 23.41 16.66
N VAL A 278 19.02 24.36 16.33
CA VAL A 278 20.40 24.41 16.87
C VAL A 278 20.45 25.07 18.25
N ASP A 279 19.54 26.02 18.47
CA ASP A 279 19.50 26.84 19.69
C ASP A 279 18.61 26.22 20.79
N ASP A 280 18.12 25.01 20.59
CA ASP A 280 17.21 24.34 21.52
C ASP A 280 17.94 23.30 22.39
N ASN A 281 17.71 23.35 23.70
CA ASN A 281 18.27 22.40 24.67
C ASN A 281 17.79 20.95 24.43
N HIS A 282 16.76 20.77 23.61
CA HIS A 282 16.21 19.49 23.19
C HIS A 282 16.63 19.12 21.75
N THR A 283 17.71 19.69 21.22
CA THR A 283 18.22 19.31 19.90
C THR A 283 18.74 17.86 19.87
N LEU A 284 18.57 17.20 18.72
CA LEU A 284 19.13 15.89 18.38
C LEU A 284 20.32 16.00 17.41
N VAL A 285 20.71 17.21 17.00
CA VAL A 285 21.62 17.41 15.88
C VAL A 285 22.96 16.70 16.10
N ALA A 286 23.62 16.96 17.23
CA ALA A 286 24.91 16.34 17.55
C ALA A 286 24.81 14.81 17.71
N SER A 287 23.77 14.32 18.39
CA SER A 287 23.55 12.88 18.59
C SER A 287 23.32 12.15 17.27
N LEU A 288 22.56 12.74 16.34
CA LEU A 288 22.33 12.16 15.03
C LEU A 288 23.59 12.21 14.16
N THR A 289 24.34 13.32 14.17
CA THR A 289 25.63 13.40 13.47
C THR A 289 26.56 12.29 13.94
N ASN A 290 26.73 12.12 15.25
CA ASN A 290 27.52 11.03 15.81
C ASN A 290 27.02 9.68 15.30
N ALA A 291 25.72 9.39 15.37
CA ALA A 291 25.15 8.11 14.93
C ALA A 291 25.44 7.81 13.44
N LEU A 292 25.31 8.82 12.57
CA LEU A 292 25.59 8.70 11.13
C LEU A 292 27.09 8.51 10.85
N GLU A 293 27.96 9.11 11.66
CA GLU A 293 29.42 8.97 11.50
C GLU A 293 29.92 7.59 11.89
N HIS A 294 29.36 6.99 12.96
CA HIS A 294 29.67 5.64 13.42
C HIS A 294 29.31 4.54 12.41
N GLY A 295 28.38 4.80 11.48
CA GLY A 295 28.05 3.90 10.36
C GLY A 295 27.22 2.67 10.73
N ALA A 296 26.57 2.66 11.90
CA ALA A 296 25.71 1.56 12.34
C ALA A 296 24.26 1.65 11.80
N LEU A 297 23.86 2.83 11.30
CA LEU A 297 22.55 3.08 10.71
C LEU A 297 22.56 2.74 9.22
N THR A 298 21.50 2.08 8.75
CA THR A 298 21.25 1.83 7.32
C THR A 298 20.11 2.70 6.79
N LYS A 299 19.18 3.10 7.67
CA LYS A 299 18.00 3.88 7.30
C LYS A 299 17.56 4.82 8.42
N VAL A 300 17.13 6.02 8.06
CA VAL A 300 16.47 6.97 8.96
C VAL A 300 15.12 7.38 8.36
N SER A 301 14.04 7.20 9.12
CA SER A 301 12.70 7.68 8.76
C SER A 301 12.30 8.85 9.65
N ILE A 302 11.93 9.96 9.04
CA ILE A 302 11.40 11.16 9.71
C ILE A 302 9.95 11.32 9.31
N LEU A 303 9.04 11.36 10.28
CA LEU A 303 7.61 11.53 10.05
C LEU A 303 7.12 12.83 10.69
N ILE A 304 6.52 13.67 9.85
CA ILE A 304 6.06 15.01 10.21
C ILE A 304 4.69 15.30 9.59
N THR A 305 3.99 16.29 10.13
CA THR A 305 2.76 16.80 9.52
C THR A 305 3.09 17.48 8.18
N ASP A 306 2.28 17.24 7.16
CA ASP A 306 2.35 17.93 5.88
C ASP A 306 1.88 19.39 6.06
N PRO A 307 2.73 20.40 5.84
CA PRO A 307 2.34 21.79 6.06
C PRO A 307 1.24 22.26 5.10
N ILE A 308 0.97 21.53 4.02
CA ILE A 308 -0.10 21.85 3.05
C ILE A 308 -1.49 21.91 3.70
N ILE A 309 -1.74 21.19 4.81
CA ILE A 309 -3.04 21.27 5.49
C ILE A 309 -3.34 22.67 6.06
N PHE A 310 -2.32 23.51 6.22
CA PHE A 310 -2.43 24.86 6.76
C PHE A 310 -2.54 25.94 5.66
N ASP A 311 -2.34 25.59 4.38
CA ASP A 311 -2.26 26.56 3.28
C ASP A 311 -3.57 27.31 3.02
N SER A 312 -4.71 26.68 3.32
CA SER A 312 -6.04 27.27 3.16
C SER A 312 -6.42 28.23 4.28
N HIS A 313 -5.60 28.37 5.32
CA HIS A 313 -5.95 29.09 6.54
C HIS A 313 -5.07 30.33 6.76
N ILE A 314 -5.68 31.51 6.66
CA ILE A 314 -5.05 32.84 6.59
C ILE A 314 -4.13 33.16 7.80
N ASN A 315 -4.24 32.45 8.93
CA ASN A 315 -3.47 32.70 10.17
C ASN A 315 -2.65 31.50 10.66
N CYS A 316 -2.36 30.51 9.81
CA CYS A 316 -1.62 29.29 10.19
C CYS A 316 -0.16 29.26 9.68
N GLY A 317 0.52 30.42 9.63
CA GLY A 317 1.90 30.51 9.14
C GLY A 317 2.95 29.87 10.05
N ASP A 318 2.72 29.84 11.37
CA ASP A 318 3.67 29.29 12.34
C ASP A 318 3.94 27.78 12.14
N PRO A 319 2.92 26.90 12.01
CA PRO A 319 3.13 25.50 11.64
C PRO A 319 3.95 25.30 10.36
N ILE A 320 3.64 26.08 9.30
CA ILE A 320 4.35 26.01 8.02
C ILE A 320 5.83 26.37 8.21
N ARG A 321 6.10 27.46 8.94
CA ARG A 321 7.48 27.88 9.26
C ARG A 321 8.22 26.84 10.09
N ASP A 322 7.58 26.28 11.11
CA ASP A 322 8.21 25.31 12.01
C ASP A 322 8.61 24.04 11.28
N ILE A 323 7.71 23.49 10.44
CA ILE A 323 8.00 22.32 9.62
C ILE A 323 9.05 22.64 8.56
N SER A 324 8.95 23.81 7.91
CA SER A 324 9.93 24.22 6.90
C SER A 324 11.33 24.34 7.48
N GLY A 325 11.46 24.95 8.66
CA GLY A 325 12.74 25.07 9.36
C GLY A 325 13.35 23.70 9.70
N THR A 326 12.53 22.70 10.05
CA THR A 326 13.01 21.32 10.24
C THR A 326 13.58 20.73 8.94
N ILE A 327 12.86 20.85 7.82
CA ILE A 327 13.33 20.31 6.52
C ILE A 327 14.58 21.05 6.03
N GLU A 328 14.61 22.37 6.16
CA GLU A 328 15.76 23.19 5.78
C GLU A 328 16.99 22.86 6.66
N SER A 329 16.80 22.65 7.97
CA SER A 329 17.87 22.16 8.86
C SER A 329 18.39 20.78 8.46
N LEU A 330 17.49 19.85 8.08
CA LEU A 330 17.87 18.55 7.53
C LEU A 330 18.70 18.66 6.25
N GLN A 331 18.25 19.52 5.34
CA GLN A 331 18.89 19.79 4.06
C GLN A 331 20.31 20.36 4.24
N GLU A 332 20.46 21.36 5.11
CA GLU A 332 21.74 22.04 5.34
C GLU A 332 22.77 21.16 6.06
N ARG A 333 22.32 20.36 7.04
CA ARG A 333 23.21 19.70 7.99
C ARG A 333 23.45 18.23 7.72
N PHE A 334 22.47 17.53 7.14
CA PHE A 334 22.49 16.07 7.12
C PHE A 334 22.52 15.46 5.72
N TYR A 335 21.92 16.08 4.70
CA TYR A 335 21.82 15.45 3.37
C TYR A 335 23.19 15.03 2.81
N SER A 336 24.22 15.86 2.99
CA SER A 336 25.57 15.54 2.55
C SER A 336 26.17 14.34 3.29
N ILE A 337 25.86 14.16 4.57
CA ILE A 337 26.30 13.02 5.39
C ILE A 337 25.61 11.75 4.92
N PHE A 338 24.28 11.79 4.74
CA PHE A 338 23.49 10.66 4.25
C PHE A 338 23.98 10.17 2.88
N GLU A 339 24.19 11.08 1.92
CA GLU A 339 24.76 10.73 0.60
C GLU A 339 26.17 10.13 0.71
N LYS A 340 27.06 10.78 1.47
CA LYS A 340 28.45 10.31 1.62
C LYS A 340 28.53 8.93 2.26
N LYS A 341 27.64 8.64 3.22
CA LYS A 341 27.60 7.39 3.97
C LYS A 341 26.70 6.32 3.33
N GLN A 342 25.99 6.65 2.25
CA GLN A 342 25.01 5.77 1.59
C GLN A 342 23.94 5.25 2.57
N ILE A 343 23.45 6.14 3.43
CA ILE A 343 22.38 5.84 4.38
C ILE A 343 21.10 6.46 3.82
N ASP A 344 20.01 5.69 3.77
CA ASP A 344 18.76 6.20 3.22
C ASP A 344 18.00 7.07 4.24
N LEU A 345 17.75 8.33 3.88
CA LEU A 345 16.86 9.25 4.60
C LEU A 345 15.50 9.31 3.92
N HIS A 346 14.47 8.88 4.64
CA HIS A 346 13.09 8.99 4.21
C HIS A 346 12.36 10.04 5.04
N ILE A 347 11.74 11.02 4.39
CA ILE A 347 10.91 12.04 5.03
C ILE A 347 9.47 11.86 4.57
N TYR A 348 8.57 11.61 5.53
CA TYR A 348 7.15 11.35 5.31
C TYR A 348 6.31 12.54 5.77
N PHE A 349 5.55 13.10 4.83
CA PHE A 349 4.59 14.19 5.05
C PHE A 349 3.19 13.61 5.22
N LEU A 350 2.61 13.78 6.41
CA LEU A 350 1.36 13.14 6.81
C LEU A 350 0.25 14.17 7.05
N PRO A 351 -1.01 13.92 6.64
CA PRO A 351 -2.06 14.94 6.68
C PRO A 351 -2.40 15.36 8.11
N LEU A 352 -2.45 14.44 9.08
CA LEU A 352 -2.56 14.74 10.51
C LEU A 352 -1.82 13.65 11.27
N LEU A 353 -0.70 14.00 11.89
CA LEU A 353 0.03 13.06 12.75
C LEU A 353 -0.68 13.01 14.12
N GLN A 354 -1.46 11.96 14.38
CA GLN A 354 -1.98 11.65 15.72
C GLN A 354 -0.90 11.04 16.64
N ILE A 355 0.38 11.17 16.28
CA ILE A 355 1.48 10.65 17.07
C ILE A 355 2.13 11.80 17.83
N ASP A 356 2.16 11.56 19.12
CA ASP A 356 3.04 12.12 20.12
C ASP A 356 4.52 12.06 19.69
N HIS A 357 5.42 12.79 20.37
CA HIS A 357 6.83 12.76 19.95
C HIS A 357 7.45 11.39 20.28
N ALA A 358 7.93 10.68 19.25
CA ALA A 358 8.51 9.35 19.40
C ALA A 358 9.87 9.24 18.71
N VAL A 359 10.81 8.57 19.38
CA VAL A 359 12.06 8.08 18.79
C VAL A 359 12.09 6.57 18.98
N ILE A 360 12.02 5.83 17.87
CA ILE A 360 11.98 4.36 17.85
C ILE A 360 13.27 3.83 17.24
N THR A 361 13.85 2.86 17.93
CA THR A 361 15.06 2.12 17.57
C THR A 361 14.73 0.63 17.57
N GLU A 362 15.68 -0.22 17.23
CA GLU A 362 15.47 -1.67 17.29
C GLU A 362 15.21 -2.17 18.73
N GLU A 363 15.78 -1.53 19.75
CA GLU A 363 15.68 -2.00 21.15
C GLU A 363 14.69 -1.20 22.01
N PHE A 364 14.41 0.07 21.67
CA PHE A 364 13.61 0.98 22.51
C PHE A 364 12.71 1.94 21.70
N MET A 365 11.69 2.45 22.39
CA MET A 365 10.95 3.64 22.00
C MET A 365 10.95 4.67 23.15
N ALA A 366 11.52 5.85 22.91
CA ALA A 366 11.28 7.02 23.76
C ALA A 366 10.03 7.75 23.25
N PHE A 367 9.05 7.90 24.12
CA PHE A 367 7.73 8.45 23.79
C PHE A 367 7.36 9.58 24.75
N ARG A 368 6.96 10.72 24.19
CA ARG A 368 6.41 11.85 24.96
C ARG A 368 5.04 12.22 24.42
N SER A 369 4.03 12.05 25.26
CA SER A 369 2.67 12.42 24.87
C SER A 369 2.47 13.92 24.67
N ASN A 370 1.62 14.28 23.71
CA ASN A 370 1.27 15.63 23.31
C ASN A 370 -0.23 15.71 22.98
N LYS A 371 -1.02 16.14 23.97
CA LYS A 371 -2.50 16.10 23.88
C LYS A 371 -3.05 17.11 22.87
N LEU A 372 -2.34 18.21 22.62
CA LEU A 372 -2.72 19.21 21.63
C LEU A 372 -1.47 19.91 21.09
N TRP A 373 -1.32 19.95 19.78
CA TRP A 373 -0.29 20.73 19.12
C TRP A 373 -0.79 22.14 18.81
N ASN A 374 -0.15 23.14 19.41
CA ASN A 374 -0.45 24.56 19.17
C ASN A 374 0.82 25.41 19.32
N HIS A 375 0.71 26.72 19.08
CA HIS A 375 1.82 27.66 19.27
C HIS A 375 2.37 27.62 20.72
N GLU A 376 1.53 27.49 21.75
CA GLU A 376 1.99 27.52 23.15
C GLU A 376 2.83 26.30 23.54
N ARG A 377 2.65 25.15 22.88
CA ARG A 377 3.42 23.89 23.09
C ARG A 377 3.44 23.38 24.55
N LYS A 378 2.42 23.74 25.36
CA LYS A 378 2.34 23.39 26.79
C LYS A 378 1.68 22.03 27.06
N TYR A 379 0.95 21.47 26.11
CA TYR A 379 0.15 20.25 26.31
C TYR A 379 0.97 18.95 26.19
N LYS A 380 2.19 18.97 26.77
CA LYS A 380 3.08 17.81 26.89
C LYS A 380 2.67 16.99 28.11
N GLY A 381 2.60 15.66 27.96
CA GLY A 381 2.15 14.75 29.00
C GLY A 381 3.23 13.75 29.44
N ALA A 382 2.83 12.49 29.64
CA ALA A 382 3.71 11.39 30.03
C ALA A 382 4.99 11.31 29.17
N PHE A 383 6.12 11.12 29.84
CA PHE A 383 7.44 10.87 29.27
C PHE A 383 7.85 9.44 29.61
N CYS A 384 7.86 8.57 28.61
CA CYS A 384 8.00 7.13 28.80
C CYS A 384 9.15 6.58 27.95
N LEU A 385 9.83 5.57 28.46
CA LEU A 385 10.74 4.71 27.73
C LEU A 385 10.15 3.31 27.66
N TYR A 386 9.97 2.77 26.46
CA TYR A 386 9.46 1.43 26.22
C TYR A 386 10.55 0.52 25.66
N LEU A 387 10.57 -0.73 26.13
CA LEU A 387 11.39 -1.81 25.60
C LEU A 387 10.73 -2.48 24.39
N ALA A 388 11.53 -2.94 23.44
CA ALA A 388 11.06 -3.82 22.39
C ALA A 388 10.51 -5.16 22.95
N ASP A 389 9.51 -5.72 22.28
CA ASP A 389 8.70 -6.85 22.77
C ASP A 389 9.49 -8.12 23.04
N TYR A 390 10.53 -8.36 22.24
CA TYR A 390 11.37 -9.54 22.40
C TYR A 390 12.16 -9.55 23.72
N TYR A 391 12.24 -8.42 24.44
CA TYR A 391 12.72 -8.37 25.82
C TYR A 391 11.67 -8.78 26.86
N THR A 392 10.39 -8.69 26.53
CA THR A 392 9.27 -8.98 27.42
C THR A 392 8.30 -10.02 26.84
N PRO A 393 8.79 -11.19 26.38
CA PRO A 393 7.98 -12.16 25.62
C PRO A 393 6.90 -12.88 26.44
N ASN A 394 6.83 -12.66 27.76
CA ASN A 394 5.82 -13.26 28.66
C ASN A 394 4.65 -12.31 28.98
N LEU A 395 4.70 -11.03 28.56
CA LEU A 395 3.81 -10.02 29.11
C LEU A 395 2.52 -9.80 28.29
N THR A 396 2.52 -9.89 26.96
CA THR A 396 1.30 -9.77 26.12
C THR A 396 1.61 -10.03 24.64
N GLU A 397 0.58 -10.36 23.83
CA GLU A 397 0.64 -10.32 22.35
C GLU A 397 0.65 -8.88 21.80
N SER A 398 0.22 -7.91 22.60
CA SER A 398 0.10 -6.49 22.24
C SER A 398 0.90 -5.58 23.16
N SER A 399 1.47 -4.51 22.61
CA SER A 399 2.37 -3.63 23.35
C SER A 399 2.40 -2.23 22.75
N GLU A 400 2.75 -1.22 23.56
CA GLU A 400 2.87 0.16 23.07
C GLU A 400 4.00 0.34 22.05
N TYR A 401 5.13 -0.37 22.24
CA TYR A 401 6.23 -0.35 21.28
C TYR A 401 5.79 -0.95 19.93
N LEU A 402 5.15 -2.12 19.97
CA LEU A 402 4.71 -2.82 18.77
C LEU A 402 3.64 -2.01 18.04
N ALA A 403 2.61 -1.56 18.76
CA ALA A 403 1.50 -0.80 18.19
C ALA A 403 1.98 0.47 17.47
N HIS A 404 2.90 1.23 18.08
CA HIS A 404 3.46 2.42 17.43
C HIS A 404 4.36 2.09 16.24
N LYS A 405 5.21 1.05 16.35
CA LYS A 405 6.10 0.64 15.25
C LYS A 405 5.29 0.12 14.06
N GLU A 406 4.31 -0.75 14.29
CA GLU A 406 3.42 -1.29 13.25
C GLU A 406 2.53 -0.22 12.62
N TYR A 407 1.96 0.68 13.42
CA TYR A 407 1.19 1.82 12.89
C TYR A 407 2.04 2.69 11.97
N LEU A 408 3.25 3.06 12.40
CA LEU A 408 4.18 3.85 11.61
C LEU A 408 4.63 3.12 10.34
N CYS A 409 4.93 1.82 10.42
CA CYS A 409 5.24 1.01 9.24
C CYS A 409 4.08 0.97 8.25
N THR A 410 2.86 0.73 8.73
CA THR A 410 1.64 0.73 7.90
C THR A 410 1.45 2.07 7.20
N VAL A 411 1.63 3.18 7.93
CA VAL A 411 1.61 4.53 7.35
C VAL A 411 2.67 4.70 6.27
N MET A 412 3.92 4.32 6.54
CA MET A 412 5.04 4.44 5.58
C MET A 412 4.80 3.60 4.31
N GLU A 413 4.26 2.40 4.44
CA GLU A 413 3.97 1.49 3.32
C GLU A 413 2.85 1.99 2.39
N ASN A 414 1.92 2.77 2.93
CA ASN A 414 0.81 3.35 2.16
C ASN A 414 1.11 4.77 1.63
N CYS A 415 2.29 5.33 1.90
CA CYS A 415 2.66 6.63 1.36
C CYS A 415 3.05 6.55 -0.12
N THR A 416 2.75 7.61 -0.86
CA THR A 416 3.24 7.83 -2.22
C THR A 416 4.65 8.40 -2.20
N THR A 417 5.59 7.79 -2.92
CA THR A 417 6.90 8.39 -3.17
C THR A 417 6.76 9.59 -4.10
N ILE A 418 7.36 10.72 -3.70
CA ILE A 418 7.46 11.92 -4.52
C ILE A 418 8.71 11.78 -5.40
N TYR A 419 8.55 11.93 -6.72
CA TYR A 419 9.65 11.90 -7.68
C TYR A 419 9.96 13.32 -8.14
N PRO A 420 11.03 13.96 -7.61
CA PRO A 420 11.32 15.36 -7.89
C PRO A 420 11.36 15.73 -9.38
N SER A 421 11.91 14.87 -10.22
CA SER A 421 12.03 15.11 -11.67
C SER A 421 10.69 15.20 -12.42
N VAL A 422 9.57 14.82 -11.79
CA VAL A 422 8.23 14.84 -12.42
C VAL A 422 7.20 15.62 -11.58
N ASP A 423 7.41 15.72 -10.28
CA ASP A 423 6.44 16.28 -9.34
C ASP A 423 6.80 17.72 -8.88
N VAL A 424 7.76 18.37 -9.55
CA VAL A 424 8.03 19.81 -9.38
C VAL A 424 7.14 20.61 -10.33
N ASP A 425 6.33 21.48 -9.76
CA ASP A 425 5.64 22.55 -10.48
C ASP A 425 6.44 23.84 -10.35
N HIS A 426 7.14 24.20 -11.43
CA HIS A 426 7.99 25.38 -11.47
C HIS A 426 7.20 26.69 -11.35
N SER A 427 5.90 26.71 -11.66
CA SER A 427 5.06 27.91 -11.57
C SER A 427 4.78 28.35 -10.13
N LEU A 428 4.95 27.44 -9.17
CA LEU A 428 4.71 27.70 -7.76
C LEU A 428 5.97 28.13 -6.99
N LEU A 429 7.16 28.04 -7.61
CA LEU A 429 8.43 28.36 -6.95
C LEU A 429 8.57 29.83 -6.54
N ASP A 430 7.84 30.76 -7.17
CA ASP A 430 7.89 32.18 -6.81
C ASP A 430 6.91 32.57 -5.68
N LYS A 431 6.17 31.60 -5.13
CA LYS A 431 5.16 31.82 -4.08
C LYS A 431 5.70 31.50 -2.69
N THR A 432 4.98 31.89 -1.63
CA THR A 432 5.38 31.66 -0.22
C THR A 432 4.49 30.67 0.54
N SER A 433 3.66 29.89 -0.15
CA SER A 433 2.78 28.89 0.46
C SER A 433 3.53 27.60 0.85
N ALA A 434 2.93 26.74 1.66
CA ALA A 434 3.42 25.40 1.95
C ALA A 434 3.55 24.53 0.68
N LYS A 435 2.63 24.68 -0.29
CA LYS A 435 2.79 24.07 -1.62
C LYS A 435 4.09 24.53 -2.30
N SER A 436 4.39 25.83 -2.27
CA SER A 436 5.65 26.37 -2.80
C SER A 436 6.87 25.78 -2.07
N LYS A 437 6.83 25.73 -0.73
CA LYS A 437 7.91 25.12 0.07
C LYS A 437 8.20 23.67 -0.34
N HIS A 438 7.15 22.86 -0.56
CA HIS A 438 7.30 21.51 -1.13
C HIS A 438 8.01 21.53 -2.49
N MET A 439 7.65 22.45 -3.39
CA MET A 439 8.30 22.56 -4.70
C MET A 439 9.79 22.93 -4.56
N HIS A 440 10.14 23.85 -3.66
CA HIS A 440 11.54 24.19 -3.39
C HIS A 440 12.36 23.00 -2.90
N TRP A 441 11.83 22.22 -1.94
CA TRP A 441 12.54 21.05 -1.42
C TRP A 441 12.74 19.99 -2.50
N ARG A 442 11.71 19.71 -3.30
CA ARG A 442 11.80 18.77 -4.43
C ARG A 442 12.83 19.26 -5.46
N ASN A 443 12.73 20.52 -5.88
CA ASN A 443 13.66 21.12 -6.82
C ASN A 443 15.12 21.08 -6.31
N TYR A 444 15.35 21.20 -5.00
CA TYR A 444 16.68 21.04 -4.41
C TYR A 444 17.23 19.62 -4.60
N LEU A 445 16.41 18.59 -4.35
CA LEU A 445 16.81 17.19 -4.55
C LEU A 445 17.15 16.91 -6.01
N ASP A 446 16.30 17.37 -6.94
CA ASP A 446 16.47 17.13 -8.38
C ASP A 446 17.74 17.79 -8.94
N ASN A 447 17.93 19.08 -8.65
CA ASN A 447 19.09 19.84 -9.14
C ASN A 447 20.43 19.28 -8.64
N ARG A 448 20.45 18.72 -7.42
CA ARG A 448 21.65 18.12 -6.83
C ARG A 448 21.78 16.62 -7.09
N LYS A 449 20.79 15.99 -7.72
CA LYS A 449 20.76 14.55 -8.05
C LYS A 449 21.04 13.65 -6.85
N LEU A 450 20.48 14.02 -5.69
CA LEU A 450 20.60 13.27 -4.44
C LEU A 450 19.88 11.93 -4.58
N ARG A 451 20.53 10.82 -4.19
CA ARG A 451 20.05 9.45 -4.42
C ARG A 451 19.60 8.73 -3.15
N HIS A 452 20.01 9.22 -1.98
CA HIS A 452 19.72 8.62 -0.69
C HIS A 452 18.72 9.43 0.13
N ILE A 453 18.10 10.46 -0.47
CA ILE A 453 17.09 11.30 0.17
C ILE A 453 15.76 11.12 -0.56
N TYR A 454 14.74 10.69 0.18
CA TYR A 454 13.44 10.35 -0.38
C TYR A 454 12.32 11.11 0.34
N PHE A 455 11.43 11.71 -0.44
CA PHE A 455 10.21 12.32 0.08
C PHE A 455 9.01 11.43 -0.20
N HIS A 456 8.13 11.35 0.78
CA HIS A 456 6.92 10.55 0.73
C HIS A 456 5.76 11.38 1.24
N LYS A 457 4.59 11.21 0.63
CA LYS A 457 3.37 11.88 1.07
C LYS A 457 2.27 10.85 1.28
N LEU A 458 1.63 10.94 2.44
CA LEU A 458 0.38 10.23 2.69
C LEU A 458 -0.78 11.15 2.35
N TYR A 459 -1.73 10.63 1.58
CA TYR A 459 -2.99 11.31 1.32
C TYR A 459 -4.07 10.74 2.24
N GLU A 460 -5.01 11.59 2.68
CA GLU A 460 -6.12 11.18 3.54
C GLU A 460 -6.90 9.99 2.95
N LYS A 461 -7.13 10.02 1.64
CA LYS A 461 -7.83 8.95 0.92
C LYS A 461 -7.11 7.60 1.01
N GLN A 462 -5.77 7.57 1.07
CA GLN A 462 -5.02 6.31 1.18
C GLN A 462 -5.31 5.61 2.50
N ILE A 463 -5.28 6.36 3.62
CA ILE A 463 -5.63 5.82 4.94
C ILE A 463 -7.10 5.41 4.97
N PHE A 464 -7.98 6.29 4.48
CA PHE A 464 -9.42 6.01 4.45
C PHE A 464 -9.71 4.71 3.69
N SER A 465 -9.16 4.56 2.48
CA SER A 465 -9.29 3.34 1.68
C SER A 465 -8.71 2.13 2.39
N TYR A 466 -7.53 2.24 3.00
CA TYR A 466 -6.94 1.14 3.79
C TYR A 466 -7.88 0.70 4.93
N VAL A 467 -8.37 1.64 5.74
CA VAL A 467 -9.30 1.35 6.86
C VAL A 467 -10.60 0.73 6.34
N CYS A 468 -11.24 1.31 5.33
CA CYS A 468 -12.47 0.77 4.76
C CYS A 468 -12.29 -0.64 4.21
N ASN A 469 -11.17 -0.91 3.53
CA ASN A 469 -10.88 -2.21 2.95
C ASN A 469 -10.64 -3.29 4.02
N THR A 470 -10.02 -2.91 5.14
CA THR A 470 -9.74 -3.84 6.26
C THR A 470 -10.91 -4.07 7.21
N TRP A 471 -11.95 -3.21 7.19
CA TRP A 471 -13.07 -3.28 8.13
C TRP A 471 -14.08 -4.41 7.85
N SER A 472 -14.15 -4.90 6.60
CA SER A 472 -15.10 -5.94 6.20
C SER A 472 -14.37 -7.13 5.58
N ALA A 473 -14.50 -8.29 6.21
CA ALA A 473 -14.00 -9.57 5.69
C ALA A 473 -14.67 -9.98 4.36
N ASN A 474 -15.79 -9.34 3.99
CA ASN A 474 -16.61 -9.66 2.82
C ASN A 474 -16.55 -8.57 1.73
N ASN A 475 -15.59 -7.64 1.78
CA ASN A 475 -15.46 -6.65 0.71
C ASN A 475 -15.02 -7.37 -0.59
N GLU A 476 -15.98 -7.67 -1.46
CA GLU A 476 -15.71 -8.01 -2.86
C GLU A 476 -14.87 -6.88 -3.46
N LEU A 477 -13.76 -7.24 -4.10
CA LEU A 477 -12.83 -6.26 -4.65
C LEU A 477 -13.51 -5.50 -5.79
N ILE A 478 -13.30 -4.18 -5.86
CA ILE A 478 -13.77 -3.38 -7.01
C ILE A 478 -13.19 -3.98 -8.30
N GLY A 479 -14.00 -4.11 -9.34
CA GLY A 479 -13.60 -4.73 -10.60
C GLY A 479 -13.60 -6.26 -10.58
N GLN A 480 -13.95 -6.91 -9.46
CA GLN A 480 -14.13 -8.36 -9.41
C GLN A 480 -15.29 -8.79 -10.30
N LEU A 481 -15.04 -9.82 -11.12
CA LEU A 481 -16.02 -10.40 -12.02
C LEU A 481 -16.76 -11.56 -11.35
N THR A 482 -18.09 -11.52 -11.42
CA THR A 482 -18.97 -12.64 -11.09
C THR A 482 -19.39 -13.31 -12.40
N PRO A 483 -19.09 -14.62 -12.59
CA PRO A 483 -19.30 -15.30 -13.86
C PRO A 483 -20.77 -15.58 -14.18
N SER A 484 -21.05 -15.81 -15.46
CA SER A 484 -22.31 -16.42 -15.95
C SER A 484 -22.06 -17.83 -16.49
N SER A 485 -23.09 -18.47 -17.05
CA SER A 485 -22.93 -19.74 -17.77
C SER A 485 -22.04 -19.66 -19.03
N THR A 486 -21.82 -18.45 -19.58
CA THR A 486 -21.10 -18.22 -20.85
C THR A 486 -19.78 -17.49 -20.68
N ILE A 487 -19.65 -16.62 -19.68
CA ILE A 487 -18.44 -15.85 -19.36
C ILE A 487 -17.96 -16.30 -17.98
N LEU A 488 -16.87 -17.06 -17.95
CA LEU A 488 -16.33 -17.66 -16.74
C LEU A 488 -15.16 -16.85 -16.17
N HIS A 489 -14.40 -16.21 -17.06
CA HIS A 489 -13.20 -15.46 -16.71
C HIS A 489 -13.14 -14.12 -17.44
N SER A 490 -12.39 -13.16 -16.88
CA SER A 490 -12.17 -11.85 -17.50
C SER A 490 -11.54 -11.94 -18.90
N SER A 491 -10.74 -12.97 -19.16
CA SER A 491 -10.16 -13.25 -20.48
C SER A 491 -11.21 -13.53 -21.55
N ASP A 492 -12.38 -14.06 -21.17
CA ASP A 492 -13.46 -14.40 -22.11
C ASP A 492 -14.10 -13.14 -22.71
N LEU A 493 -14.06 -12.02 -21.98
CA LEU A 493 -14.50 -10.71 -22.47
C LEU A 493 -13.59 -10.18 -23.59
N PHE A 494 -12.35 -10.66 -23.67
CA PHE A 494 -11.37 -10.29 -24.69
C PHE A 494 -11.29 -11.30 -25.84
N ASN A 495 -12.30 -12.16 -25.99
CA ASN A 495 -12.44 -13.05 -27.13
C ASN A 495 -13.46 -12.46 -28.12
N PRO A 496 -13.07 -12.06 -29.34
CA PRO A 496 -13.98 -11.45 -30.32
C PRO A 496 -15.18 -12.35 -30.68
N LYS A 497 -15.03 -13.69 -30.56
CA LYS A 497 -16.13 -14.64 -30.82
C LYS A 497 -17.26 -14.59 -29.81
N ASN A 498 -17.02 -14.05 -28.61
CA ASN A 498 -18.05 -13.85 -27.60
C ASN A 498 -18.83 -12.54 -27.84
N LEU A 499 -18.24 -11.60 -28.59
CA LEU A 499 -18.85 -10.32 -28.97
C LEU A 499 -19.55 -10.46 -30.35
N LEU A 500 -19.38 -9.48 -31.25
CA LEU A 500 -19.92 -9.49 -32.61
C LEU A 500 -18.91 -9.99 -33.66
N ASN A 501 -17.66 -10.23 -33.25
CA ASN A 501 -16.59 -10.89 -34.02
C ASN A 501 -16.22 -10.19 -35.35
N ASP A 502 -16.43 -8.89 -35.46
CA ASP A 502 -15.98 -8.09 -36.61
C ASP A 502 -14.51 -7.65 -36.48
N ASP A 503 -13.96 -7.10 -37.56
CA ASP A 503 -12.54 -6.70 -37.63
C ASP A 503 -12.22 -5.54 -36.68
N THR A 504 -13.19 -4.65 -36.45
CA THR A 504 -13.06 -3.56 -35.47
C THR A 504 -12.82 -4.10 -34.07
N GLN A 505 -13.61 -5.08 -33.61
CA GLN A 505 -13.45 -5.69 -32.30
C GLN A 505 -12.13 -6.47 -32.18
N LYS A 506 -11.73 -7.19 -33.24
CA LYS A 506 -10.44 -7.91 -33.26
C LYS A 506 -9.25 -6.97 -33.10
N VAL A 507 -9.32 -5.76 -33.63
CA VAL A 507 -8.26 -4.74 -33.50
C VAL A 507 -8.34 -4.01 -32.16
N LEU A 508 -9.54 -3.65 -31.70
CA LEU A 508 -9.72 -2.88 -30.45
C LEU A 508 -9.36 -3.68 -29.20
N LEU A 509 -9.65 -4.98 -29.14
CA LEU A 509 -9.43 -5.76 -27.92
C LEU A 509 -7.96 -5.78 -27.46
N PRO A 510 -6.95 -6.08 -28.32
CA PRO A 510 -5.54 -5.90 -27.97
C PRO A 510 -5.17 -4.45 -27.61
N TYR A 511 -5.73 -3.48 -28.32
CA TYR A 511 -5.47 -2.05 -28.11
C TYR A 511 -5.93 -1.60 -26.70
N LEU A 512 -7.08 -2.09 -26.23
CA LEU A 512 -7.58 -1.86 -24.87
C LEU A 512 -6.70 -2.50 -23.79
N ARG A 513 -6.11 -3.68 -24.04
CA ARG A 513 -5.17 -4.30 -23.08
C ARG A 513 -3.92 -3.44 -22.89
N GLU A 514 -3.43 -2.82 -23.96
CA GLU A 514 -2.34 -1.86 -23.85
C GLU A 514 -2.75 -0.62 -23.05
N THR A 515 -3.95 -0.08 -23.29
CA THR A 515 -4.50 1.03 -22.48
C THR A 515 -4.54 0.67 -20.99
N GLN A 516 -5.04 -0.52 -20.64
CA GLN A 516 -5.06 -1.00 -19.25
C GLN A 516 -3.65 -1.03 -18.65
N THR A 517 -2.67 -1.54 -19.39
CA THR A 517 -1.26 -1.60 -18.95
C THR A 517 -0.68 -0.20 -18.69
N LEU A 518 -1.03 0.79 -19.52
CA LEU A 518 -0.59 2.17 -19.33
C LEU A 518 -1.28 2.83 -18.14
N PHE A 519 -2.56 2.56 -17.93
CA PHE A 519 -3.28 3.05 -16.76
C PHE A 519 -2.76 2.41 -15.47
N ASP A 520 -2.50 1.10 -15.46
CA ASP A 520 -1.85 0.42 -14.34
C ASP A 520 -0.51 1.10 -13.99
N LYS A 521 0.33 1.43 -14.98
CA LYS A 521 1.57 2.18 -14.74
C LYS A 521 1.32 3.56 -14.13
N ALA A 522 0.28 4.27 -14.57
CA ALA A 522 -0.09 5.56 -13.99
C ALA A 522 -0.51 5.43 -12.52
N ILE A 523 -1.32 4.41 -12.20
CA ILE A 523 -1.75 4.10 -10.83
C ILE A 523 -0.55 3.74 -9.97
N ARG A 524 0.29 2.80 -10.43
CA ARG A 524 1.46 2.30 -9.70
C ARG A 524 2.50 3.36 -9.39
N LYS A 525 2.57 4.41 -10.22
CA LYS A 525 3.43 5.56 -9.96
C LYS A 525 3.02 6.29 -8.68
N HIS A 526 1.72 6.36 -8.38
CA HIS A 526 1.19 7.13 -7.24
C HIS A 526 0.74 6.24 -6.09
N ASP A 527 0.45 4.98 -6.34
CA ASP A 527 0.04 4.02 -5.33
C ASP A 527 0.75 2.68 -5.58
N PRO A 528 1.86 2.42 -4.85
CA PRO A 528 2.64 1.21 -5.02
C PRO A 528 1.93 -0.04 -4.48
N ASN A 529 0.82 0.11 -3.75
CA ASN A 529 0.13 -1.00 -3.10
C ASN A 529 -0.25 -2.10 -4.11
N PRO A 530 0.14 -3.37 -3.92
CA PRO A 530 -0.14 -4.48 -4.84
C PRO A 530 -1.62 -4.62 -5.23
N ASN A 531 -2.55 -4.11 -4.42
CA ASN A 531 -3.99 -4.15 -4.68
C ASN A 531 -4.52 -2.97 -5.52
N SER A 532 -3.65 -2.11 -6.05
CA SER A 532 -4.03 -0.96 -6.88
C SER A 532 -3.87 -1.25 -8.37
N PHE A 533 -4.96 -1.18 -9.13
CA PHE A 533 -5.02 -1.67 -10.52
C PHE A 533 -6.14 -0.98 -11.30
N CYS A 534 -6.13 -1.17 -12.61
CA CYS A 534 -7.19 -0.84 -13.54
C CYS A 534 -7.72 -2.12 -14.21
N THR A 535 -9.03 -2.14 -14.46
CA THR A 535 -9.71 -3.14 -15.26
C THR A 535 -10.54 -2.46 -16.35
N ILE A 536 -10.33 -2.87 -17.61
CA ILE A 536 -11.17 -2.47 -18.74
C ILE A 536 -12.04 -3.65 -19.16
N LEU A 537 -13.35 -3.41 -19.23
CA LEU A 537 -14.38 -4.40 -19.52
C LEU A 537 -15.11 -4.00 -20.80
N PRO A 538 -14.87 -4.69 -21.93
CA PRO A 538 -15.58 -4.40 -23.17
C PRO A 538 -17.06 -4.85 -23.08
N SER A 539 -17.93 -4.07 -23.72
CA SER A 539 -19.36 -4.38 -23.91
C SER A 539 -19.59 -4.97 -25.31
N LEU A 540 -20.78 -5.53 -25.53
CA LEU A 540 -21.15 -6.18 -26.80
C LEU A 540 -20.98 -5.25 -28.02
N ASP A 541 -21.30 -3.97 -27.86
CA ASP A 541 -21.26 -2.96 -28.93
C ASP A 541 -19.89 -2.31 -29.14
N LEU A 542 -18.82 -2.84 -28.51
CA LEU A 542 -17.45 -2.32 -28.60
C LEU A 542 -17.11 -1.88 -30.03
N GLY A 543 -16.76 -0.60 -30.20
CA GLY A 543 -16.62 0.02 -31.51
C GLY A 543 -15.81 1.31 -31.50
N ILE A 544 -15.52 1.82 -32.70
CA ILE A 544 -14.70 3.02 -32.89
C ILE A 544 -15.50 4.27 -32.48
N PRO A 545 -14.97 5.14 -31.60
CA PRO A 545 -15.67 6.37 -31.23
C PRO A 545 -15.67 7.39 -32.38
N ASN A 546 -16.45 8.45 -32.22
CA ASN A 546 -16.40 9.58 -33.15
C ASN A 546 -15.19 10.49 -32.90
N ASN A 547 -14.71 10.61 -31.66
CA ASN A 547 -13.65 11.53 -31.29
C ASN A 547 -12.25 10.90 -31.49
N VAL A 548 -11.36 11.57 -32.22
CA VAL A 548 -10.01 11.07 -32.51
C VAL A 548 -9.17 10.99 -31.23
N GLN A 549 -9.18 12.04 -30.40
CA GLN A 549 -8.41 12.07 -29.16
C GLN A 549 -8.82 10.97 -28.17
N ARG A 550 -10.11 10.63 -28.10
CA ARG A 550 -10.60 9.53 -27.26
C ARG A 550 -9.95 8.20 -27.65
N LEU A 551 -9.96 7.87 -28.95
CA LEU A 551 -9.34 6.64 -29.43
C LEU A 551 -7.81 6.68 -29.27
N ALA A 552 -7.17 7.82 -29.54
CA ALA A 552 -5.73 8.00 -29.35
C ALA A 552 -5.32 7.80 -27.88
N GLY A 553 -6.09 8.32 -26.92
CA GLY A 553 -5.89 8.08 -25.49
C GLY A 553 -6.19 6.64 -25.04
N GLY A 554 -6.66 5.79 -25.95
CA GLY A 554 -6.88 4.37 -25.69
C GLY A 554 -8.32 3.98 -25.35
N PHE A 555 -9.28 4.89 -25.49
CA PHE A 555 -10.65 4.69 -25.07
C PHE A 555 -11.60 4.48 -26.27
N ALA A 556 -12.33 3.37 -26.28
CA ALA A 556 -13.33 3.04 -27.30
C ALA A 556 -14.77 3.30 -26.81
N THR A 557 -15.74 3.23 -27.74
CA THR A 557 -17.17 3.15 -27.41
C THR A 557 -17.53 1.71 -27.08
N GLY A 558 -18.42 1.48 -26.11
CA GLY A 558 -18.86 0.15 -25.70
C GLY A 558 -17.89 -0.50 -24.70
N MET A 559 -17.56 0.19 -23.61
CA MET A 559 -16.74 -0.37 -22.54
C MET A 559 -16.96 0.32 -21.18
N LEU A 560 -16.56 -0.36 -20.12
CA LEU A 560 -16.49 0.14 -18.75
C LEU A 560 -15.04 0.09 -18.27
N VAL A 561 -14.57 1.18 -17.69
CA VAL A 561 -13.24 1.26 -17.05
C VAL A 561 -13.46 1.42 -15.56
N THR A 562 -12.78 0.63 -14.75
CA THR A 562 -12.83 0.71 -13.27
C THR A 562 -11.43 0.54 -12.69
N TRP A 563 -11.12 1.20 -11.59
CA TRP A 563 -9.78 1.14 -10.99
C TRP A 563 -9.77 1.29 -9.47
N GLN A 564 -8.77 0.69 -8.84
CA GLN A 564 -8.44 0.89 -7.44
C GLN A 564 -7.15 1.72 -7.35
N CYS A 565 -7.22 2.85 -6.65
CA CYS A 565 -6.06 3.70 -6.37
C CYS A 565 -6.30 4.45 -5.05
N GLY A 566 -5.27 4.55 -4.23
CA GLY A 566 -5.29 5.22 -2.94
C GLY A 566 -5.40 6.74 -3.03
N ILE A 567 -5.26 7.32 -4.22
CA ILE A 567 -5.51 8.74 -4.49
C ILE A 567 -6.64 8.92 -5.52
N ASP A 568 -7.16 10.15 -5.61
CA ASP A 568 -8.05 10.51 -6.72
C ASP A 568 -7.24 10.57 -8.01
N ILE A 569 -7.68 9.83 -9.03
CA ILE A 569 -7.06 9.77 -10.37
C ILE A 569 -8.16 9.65 -11.42
N VAL A 570 -8.05 10.38 -12.53
CA VAL A 570 -9.05 10.34 -13.61
C VAL A 570 -8.37 10.34 -14.98
N PRO A 571 -8.69 9.37 -15.87
CA PRO A 571 -8.26 9.43 -17.26
C PRO A 571 -9.07 10.47 -18.04
N ILE A 572 -8.41 11.50 -18.56
CA ILE A 572 -9.10 12.63 -19.22
C ILE A 572 -9.46 12.35 -20.67
N ASP A 573 -8.66 11.55 -21.38
CA ASP A 573 -8.94 11.19 -22.78
C ASP A 573 -10.11 10.21 -22.90
N ALA A 574 -10.67 9.73 -21.78
CA ALA A 574 -11.99 9.09 -21.79
C ALA A 574 -13.08 10.07 -22.28
N THR A 575 -12.85 11.39 -22.20
CA THR A 575 -13.74 12.48 -22.66
C THR A 575 -15.18 12.31 -22.13
N VAL A 576 -15.29 12.26 -20.81
CA VAL A 576 -16.57 12.10 -20.10
C VAL A 576 -17.51 13.27 -20.45
N ASN A 577 -18.71 12.99 -20.94
CA ASN A 577 -19.69 14.00 -21.36
C ASN A 577 -21.09 13.85 -20.77
N VAL A 578 -21.35 12.87 -19.88
CA VAL A 578 -22.67 12.64 -19.29
C VAL A 578 -23.78 12.55 -20.36
N CYS A 579 -23.81 11.44 -21.09
CA CYS A 579 -24.86 11.15 -22.07
C CYS A 579 -25.96 10.25 -21.47
N THR A 580 -27.19 10.67 -21.65
CA THR A 580 -28.38 10.06 -21.06
C THR A 580 -29.34 9.59 -22.13
N SER A 581 -29.95 8.44 -21.87
CA SER A 581 -31.04 7.86 -22.64
C SER A 581 -32.29 7.89 -21.76
N SER A 582 -33.35 8.55 -22.22
CA SER A 582 -34.60 8.68 -21.47
C SER A 582 -35.79 8.29 -22.31
N ILE A 583 -36.73 7.58 -21.70
CA ILE A 583 -38.03 7.22 -22.29
C ILE A 583 -39.12 7.70 -21.34
N PHE A 584 -40.10 8.42 -21.87
CA PHE A 584 -41.24 8.96 -21.14
C PHE A 584 -42.54 8.53 -21.80
N LYS A 585 -43.46 7.95 -21.02
CA LYS A 585 -44.79 7.57 -21.52
C LYS A 585 -45.72 8.78 -21.61
N LEU A 586 -46.06 9.20 -22.82
CA LEU A 586 -46.85 10.40 -23.09
C LEU A 586 -48.35 10.15 -22.93
N LYS A 587 -48.95 10.63 -21.83
CA LYS A 587 -50.39 10.48 -21.57
C LYS A 587 -51.25 11.58 -22.17
N ASN A 588 -50.70 12.78 -22.31
CA ASN A 588 -51.42 13.99 -22.71
C ASN A 588 -50.95 14.53 -24.07
N PHE A 589 -50.16 13.74 -24.81
CA PHE A 589 -49.68 14.11 -26.13
C PHE A 589 -50.80 14.00 -27.17
N VAL A 590 -50.84 14.98 -28.07
CA VAL A 590 -51.84 15.09 -29.14
C VAL A 590 -51.25 14.52 -30.44
N PRO A 591 -51.56 13.27 -30.84
CA PRO A 591 -50.89 12.60 -31.96
C PRO A 591 -51.10 13.28 -33.31
N GLU A 592 -52.20 14.00 -33.48
CA GLU A 592 -52.52 14.78 -34.69
C GLU A 592 -51.45 15.83 -35.00
N SER A 593 -50.71 16.31 -33.99
CA SER A 593 -49.59 17.23 -34.17
C SER A 593 -48.47 16.68 -35.05
N LEU A 594 -48.36 15.35 -35.19
CA LEU A 594 -47.36 14.70 -36.04
C LEU A 594 -47.71 14.75 -37.53
N GLN A 595 -48.97 15.08 -37.90
CA GLN A 595 -49.38 15.22 -39.30
C GLN A 595 -48.77 16.45 -39.96
N ASP A 596 -48.52 17.51 -39.18
CA ASP A 596 -47.82 18.73 -39.60
C ASP A 596 -46.41 18.78 -39.00
N ARG A 597 -45.51 17.99 -39.58
CA ARG A 597 -44.13 17.82 -39.09
C ARG A 597 -43.38 19.15 -39.02
N GLN A 598 -43.61 20.07 -39.95
CA GLN A 598 -42.90 21.34 -40.01
C GLN A 598 -43.29 22.25 -38.84
N ASN A 599 -44.59 22.40 -38.57
CA ASN A 599 -45.05 23.17 -37.42
C ASN A 599 -44.65 22.54 -36.08
N PHE A 600 -44.59 21.22 -36.00
CA PHE A 600 -44.08 20.53 -34.81
C PHE A 600 -42.59 20.82 -34.58
N ILE A 601 -41.75 20.81 -35.64
CA ILE A 601 -40.33 21.19 -35.55
C ILE A 601 -40.18 22.64 -35.05
N ILE A 602 -40.94 23.58 -35.62
CA ILE A 602 -40.93 25.00 -35.18
C ILE A 602 -41.28 25.12 -33.70
N THR A 603 -42.25 24.33 -33.23
CA THR A 603 -42.66 24.31 -31.82
C THR A 603 -41.53 23.78 -30.93
N LEU A 604 -40.87 22.70 -31.33
CA LEU A 604 -39.70 22.16 -30.61
C LEU A 604 -38.54 23.15 -30.56
N GLU A 605 -38.20 23.78 -31.69
CA GLU A 605 -37.11 24.76 -31.76
C GLU A 605 -37.40 25.99 -30.91
N LYS A 606 -38.66 26.44 -30.85
CA LYS A 606 -39.10 27.47 -29.90
C LYS A 606 -38.95 27.01 -28.44
N CYS A 607 -39.35 25.80 -28.11
CA CYS A 607 -39.14 25.24 -26.77
C CYS A 607 -37.66 25.19 -26.37
N PHE A 608 -36.77 24.83 -27.30
CA PHE A 608 -35.32 24.82 -27.06
C PHE A 608 -34.76 26.23 -26.84
N SER A 609 -35.22 27.20 -27.64
CA SER A 609 -34.85 28.61 -27.48
C SER A 609 -35.32 29.19 -26.13
N ASP A 610 -36.55 28.88 -25.72
CA ASP A 610 -37.11 29.29 -24.42
C ASP A 610 -36.33 28.66 -23.26
N ALA A 611 -35.97 27.37 -23.38
CA ALA A 611 -35.15 26.68 -22.38
C ALA A 611 -33.77 27.33 -22.21
N SER A 612 -33.12 27.67 -23.33
CA SER A 612 -31.81 28.30 -23.33
C SER A 612 -31.87 29.71 -22.73
N SER A 613 -32.83 30.53 -23.15
CA SER A 613 -32.96 31.92 -22.69
C SER A 613 -33.46 32.07 -21.26
N GLN A 614 -34.39 31.22 -20.79
CA GLN A 614 -35.02 31.36 -19.47
C GLN A 614 -34.35 30.53 -18.39
N LYS A 615 -33.76 29.38 -18.74
CA LYS A 615 -33.20 28.40 -17.80
C LYS A 615 -31.72 28.11 -18.01
N GLY A 616 -31.13 28.60 -19.12
CA GLY A 616 -29.74 28.32 -19.46
C GLY A 616 -29.50 26.89 -19.94
N TYR A 617 -30.53 26.15 -20.36
CA TYR A 617 -30.39 24.76 -20.82
C TYR A 617 -29.93 24.69 -22.28
N SER A 618 -29.00 23.79 -22.59
CA SER A 618 -28.55 23.52 -23.96
C SER A 618 -28.86 22.09 -24.40
N PHE A 619 -29.52 21.95 -25.55
CA PHE A 619 -29.81 20.65 -26.17
C PHE A 619 -28.91 20.41 -27.38
N SER A 620 -28.48 19.17 -27.58
CA SER A 620 -27.55 18.78 -28.65
C SER A 620 -28.11 17.69 -29.57
N PHE A 621 -29.43 17.64 -29.76
CA PHE A 621 -30.12 16.59 -30.55
C PHE A 621 -29.72 16.53 -32.03
N THR A 622 -29.14 17.58 -32.59
CA THR A 622 -28.71 17.63 -34.00
C THR A 622 -27.20 17.47 -34.18
N SER A 623 -26.51 16.90 -33.17
CA SER A 623 -25.07 16.67 -33.20
C SER A 623 -24.74 15.19 -32.98
N GLY A 624 -23.88 14.64 -33.84
CA GLY A 624 -23.39 13.26 -33.70
C GLY A 624 -24.52 12.24 -33.78
N ASN A 625 -24.62 11.37 -32.77
CA ASN A 625 -25.64 10.31 -32.66
C ASN A 625 -26.84 10.69 -31.78
N HIS A 626 -26.95 11.94 -31.34
CA HIS A 626 -28.05 12.40 -30.49
C HIS A 626 -29.35 12.54 -31.28
N PHE A 627 -30.49 12.43 -30.59
CA PHE A 627 -31.81 12.55 -31.20
C PHE A 627 -32.92 12.79 -30.16
N LEU A 628 -34.05 13.30 -30.65
CA LEU A 628 -35.35 13.27 -30.02
C LEU A 628 -36.30 12.48 -30.92
N ILE A 629 -36.99 11.47 -30.36
CA ILE A 629 -37.93 10.62 -31.11
C ILE A 629 -39.27 10.58 -30.39
N ILE A 630 -40.37 10.70 -31.15
CA ILE A 630 -41.70 10.26 -30.69
C ILE A 630 -41.93 8.89 -31.31
N ALA A 631 -42.18 7.89 -30.48
CA ALA A 631 -42.39 6.51 -30.90
C ALA A 631 -43.71 5.96 -30.34
N GLN A 632 -44.27 4.99 -31.03
CA GLN A 632 -45.48 4.29 -30.61
C GLN A 632 -45.14 2.86 -30.20
N ASP A 633 -45.71 2.42 -29.08
CA ASP A 633 -45.63 1.02 -28.66
C ASP A 633 -46.39 0.14 -29.64
N LYS A 634 -45.72 -0.92 -30.11
CA LYS A 634 -46.24 -1.87 -31.08
C LYS A 634 -47.53 -2.55 -30.61
N ASP A 635 -47.69 -2.77 -29.30
CA ASP A 635 -48.78 -3.59 -28.76
C ASP A 635 -49.93 -2.76 -28.16
N SER A 636 -49.66 -1.56 -27.63
CA SER A 636 -50.64 -0.77 -26.84
C SER A 636 -51.12 0.52 -27.49
N ASN A 637 -50.60 0.88 -28.68
CA ASN A 637 -50.82 2.18 -29.34
C ASN A 637 -50.41 3.42 -28.52
N GLU A 638 -49.79 3.25 -27.36
CA GLU A 638 -49.33 4.33 -26.49
C GLU A 638 -48.11 5.04 -27.09
N TYR A 639 -48.03 6.36 -26.91
CA TYR A 639 -46.92 7.18 -27.39
C TYR A 639 -45.85 7.37 -26.31
N TYR A 640 -44.60 7.40 -26.75
CA TYR A 640 -43.43 7.57 -25.91
C TYR A 640 -42.51 8.63 -26.52
N LEU A 641 -41.98 9.50 -25.66
CA LEU A 641 -40.88 10.39 -25.99
C LEU A 641 -39.57 9.70 -25.63
N VAL A 642 -38.67 9.59 -26.61
CA VAL A 642 -37.32 9.06 -26.42
C VAL A 642 -36.31 10.18 -26.64
N LEU A 643 -35.51 10.46 -25.63
CA LEU A 643 -34.45 11.47 -25.65
C LEU A 643 -33.10 10.80 -25.54
N HIS A 644 -32.17 11.17 -26.41
CA HIS A 644 -30.77 10.76 -26.33
C HIS A 644 -29.88 11.98 -26.54
N SER A 645 -29.27 12.47 -25.46
CA SER A 645 -28.38 13.63 -25.53
C SER A 645 -27.40 13.70 -24.36
N SER A 646 -26.31 14.44 -24.56
CA SER A 646 -25.35 14.80 -23.52
C SER A 646 -25.58 16.21 -23.00
N ALA A 647 -25.18 16.48 -21.76
CA ALA A 647 -25.06 17.84 -21.25
C ALA A 647 -24.04 18.62 -22.09
N ASN A 648 -24.52 19.50 -22.97
CA ASN A 648 -23.70 20.11 -24.03
C ASN A 648 -22.65 21.09 -23.45
N GLU A 649 -22.96 21.66 -22.29
CA GLU A 649 -22.11 22.53 -21.48
C GLU A 649 -20.78 21.86 -21.11
N LEU A 650 -20.72 20.52 -21.10
CA LEU A 650 -19.52 19.73 -20.80
C LEU A 650 -18.48 19.68 -21.91
N LYS A 651 -18.87 19.95 -23.17
CA LYS A 651 -17.98 19.74 -24.32
C LYS A 651 -17.15 20.98 -24.64
N ASN A 652 -17.76 22.16 -24.61
CA ASN A 652 -17.18 23.39 -25.22
C ASN A 652 -17.09 24.59 -24.26
N SER A 653 -17.05 24.37 -22.94
CA SER A 653 -16.87 25.45 -21.96
C SER A 653 -15.50 25.39 -21.26
N TYR A 654 -15.06 26.51 -20.67
CA TYR A 654 -13.85 26.52 -19.81
C TYR A 654 -13.97 25.50 -18.67
N MET A 655 -15.19 25.31 -18.16
CA MET A 655 -15.56 24.33 -17.13
C MET A 655 -15.95 22.95 -17.72
N GLY A 656 -15.60 22.68 -18.98
CA GLY A 656 -15.85 21.41 -19.63
C GLY A 656 -14.99 20.28 -19.07
N LEU A 657 -15.38 19.04 -19.39
CA LEU A 657 -14.66 17.82 -19.02
C LEU A 657 -13.89 17.22 -20.22
N TYR A 658 -13.89 17.91 -21.36
CA TYR A 658 -13.09 17.54 -22.52
C TYR A 658 -11.68 18.14 -22.39
N PRO A 659 -10.64 17.38 -22.75
CA PRO A 659 -9.26 17.87 -22.78
C PRO A 659 -9.06 18.82 -23.97
N VAL A 660 -9.60 20.04 -23.86
CA VAL A 660 -9.48 21.13 -24.82
C VAL A 660 -8.44 22.12 -24.29
N GLU A 661 -7.62 22.66 -25.20
CA GLU A 661 -6.65 23.70 -24.87
C GLU A 661 -7.35 24.89 -24.17
N GLY A 662 -6.75 25.34 -23.06
CA GLY A 662 -7.28 26.44 -22.25
C GLY A 662 -8.42 26.07 -21.29
N ASN A 663 -8.78 24.79 -21.14
CA ASN A 663 -9.70 24.38 -20.08
C ASN A 663 -9.07 24.53 -18.68
N TRP A 664 -9.89 24.45 -17.63
CA TRP A 664 -9.47 24.70 -16.25
C TRP A 664 -8.37 23.77 -15.70
N TYR A 665 -8.09 22.65 -16.36
CA TYR A 665 -7.09 21.65 -15.94
C TYR A 665 -6.00 21.41 -16.99
N ALA A 666 -5.91 22.22 -18.03
CA ALA A 666 -5.04 21.96 -19.18
C ALA A 666 -3.56 21.89 -18.78
N SER A 667 -3.13 22.75 -17.85
CA SER A 667 -1.77 22.76 -17.27
C SER A 667 -1.50 21.60 -16.31
N GLU A 668 -2.54 20.93 -15.83
CA GLU A 668 -2.46 19.93 -14.75
C GLU A 668 -2.36 18.50 -15.26
N ILE A 669 -2.50 18.31 -16.58
CA ILE A 669 -2.48 17.01 -17.24
C ILE A 669 -1.12 16.33 -17.03
N LYS A 670 -1.16 15.11 -16.48
CA LYS A 670 0.01 14.24 -16.35
C LYS A 670 0.04 13.21 -17.48
N ASN A 671 1.23 12.78 -17.87
CA ASN A 671 1.44 11.85 -18.99
C ASN A 671 2.24 10.60 -18.55
N ILE A 672 1.82 9.42 -19.03
CA ILE A 672 2.61 8.18 -19.05
C ILE A 672 2.91 7.80 -20.51
N PRO A 673 4.18 7.79 -20.94
CA PRO A 673 4.52 7.33 -22.28
C PRO A 673 4.40 5.81 -22.41
N GLY A 674 3.88 5.36 -23.56
CA GLY A 674 3.79 3.97 -23.99
C GLY A 674 4.72 3.64 -25.16
N LYS A 675 4.58 2.43 -25.71
CA LYS A 675 5.34 2.02 -26.91
C LYS A 675 4.63 2.53 -28.18
N ASN A 676 5.36 2.67 -29.28
CA ASN A 676 4.80 3.03 -30.59
C ASN A 676 3.90 4.28 -30.58
N GLY A 677 4.34 5.34 -29.89
CA GLY A 677 3.60 6.61 -29.79
C GLY A 677 2.39 6.58 -28.87
N ARG A 678 2.02 5.44 -28.27
CA ARG A 678 0.93 5.34 -27.30
C ARG A 678 1.25 6.14 -26.05
N TYR A 679 0.22 6.65 -25.39
CA TYR A 679 0.34 7.46 -24.18
C TYR A 679 -0.90 7.31 -23.31
N PHE A 680 -0.83 7.84 -22.09
CA PHE A 680 -1.96 7.90 -21.18
C PHE A 680 -1.96 9.21 -20.40
N HIS A 681 -3.02 10.00 -20.54
CA HIS A 681 -3.22 11.25 -19.83
C HIS A 681 -4.20 11.14 -18.67
N TYR A 682 -3.84 11.76 -17.55
CA TYR A 682 -4.67 11.74 -16.34
C TYR A 682 -4.51 12.99 -15.49
N LEU A 683 -5.52 13.23 -14.65
CA LEU A 683 -5.46 14.14 -13.51
C LEU A 683 -5.26 13.34 -12.23
N LYS A 684 -4.73 13.98 -11.18
CA LYS A 684 -4.59 13.39 -9.85
C LYS A 684 -5.02 14.37 -8.76
N ASP A 685 -5.15 13.90 -7.53
CA ASP A 685 -5.38 14.71 -6.32
C ASP A 685 -6.60 15.66 -6.41
N GLU A 686 -6.42 16.96 -6.11
CA GLU A 686 -7.51 17.95 -6.02
C GLU A 686 -8.16 18.19 -7.39
N GLU A 687 -7.38 18.16 -8.46
CA GLU A 687 -7.84 18.35 -9.83
C GLU A 687 -8.71 17.16 -10.25
N ALA A 688 -8.26 15.92 -9.96
CA ALA A 688 -9.08 14.73 -10.17
C ALA A 688 -10.37 14.77 -9.34
N ARG A 689 -10.30 15.15 -8.07
CA ARG A 689 -11.47 15.26 -7.18
C ARG A 689 -12.47 16.29 -7.68
N HIS A 690 -11.99 17.44 -8.15
CA HIS A 690 -12.83 18.47 -8.74
C HIS A 690 -13.54 17.95 -9.99
N PHE A 691 -12.80 17.29 -10.89
CA PHE A 691 -13.35 16.67 -12.11
C PHE A 691 -14.47 15.67 -11.78
N ILE A 692 -14.21 14.76 -10.83
CA ILE A 692 -15.17 13.74 -10.38
C ILE A 692 -16.45 14.38 -9.84
N ARG A 693 -16.31 15.39 -8.97
CA ARG A 693 -17.46 16.13 -8.41
C ARG A 693 -18.29 16.80 -9.50
N MET A 694 -17.64 17.41 -10.48
CA MET A 694 -18.32 18.01 -11.63
C MET A 694 -19.09 16.94 -12.41
N ALA A 695 -18.44 15.84 -12.80
CA ALA A 695 -19.07 14.75 -13.54
C ALA A 695 -20.32 14.20 -12.82
N LYS A 696 -20.27 14.04 -11.49
CA LYS A 696 -21.42 13.62 -10.68
C LYS A 696 -22.54 14.65 -10.67
N ASN A 697 -22.24 15.93 -10.51
CA ASN A 697 -23.26 16.99 -10.54
C ASN A 697 -23.96 17.06 -11.90
N PHE A 698 -23.22 16.90 -13.00
CA PHE A 698 -23.79 16.92 -14.34
C PHE A 698 -24.71 15.74 -14.64
N LYS A 699 -24.51 14.59 -13.98
CA LYS A 699 -25.44 13.46 -14.04
C LYS A 699 -26.85 13.90 -13.64
N SER A 700 -27.00 14.48 -12.46
CA SER A 700 -28.29 14.95 -11.96
C SER A 700 -28.85 16.10 -12.81
N TYR A 701 -27.99 16.99 -13.28
CA TYR A 701 -28.37 18.08 -14.17
C TYR A 701 -29.00 17.57 -15.49
N ASN A 702 -28.37 16.59 -16.15
CA ASN A 702 -28.89 16.09 -17.43
C ASN A 702 -30.22 15.33 -17.28
N GLU A 703 -30.41 14.62 -16.16
CA GLU A 703 -31.71 14.01 -15.82
C GLU A 703 -32.80 15.07 -15.67
N GLN A 704 -32.49 16.20 -15.00
CA GLN A 704 -33.44 17.30 -14.80
C GLN A 704 -33.83 17.98 -16.11
N ILE A 705 -32.86 18.21 -17.02
CA ILE A 705 -33.14 18.79 -18.33
C ILE A 705 -34.03 17.88 -19.17
N HIS A 706 -33.73 16.58 -19.20
CA HIS A 706 -34.55 15.60 -19.93
C HIS A 706 -35.99 15.57 -19.38
N LYS A 707 -36.16 15.55 -18.05
CA LYS A 707 -37.49 15.62 -17.40
C LYS A 707 -38.22 16.90 -17.78
N TRP A 708 -37.57 18.06 -17.64
CA TRP A 708 -38.17 19.35 -17.96
C TRP A 708 -38.67 19.43 -19.41
N LEU A 709 -37.87 18.94 -20.37
CA LEU A 709 -38.27 18.94 -21.78
C LEU A 709 -39.45 17.98 -22.01
N ALA A 710 -39.41 16.80 -21.41
CA ALA A 710 -40.50 15.84 -21.51
C ALA A 710 -41.81 16.42 -20.95
N GLU A 711 -41.76 17.10 -19.81
CA GLU A 711 -42.93 17.73 -19.18
C GLU A 711 -43.52 18.83 -20.05
N ARG A 712 -42.68 19.58 -20.77
CA ARG A 712 -43.13 20.59 -21.74
C ARG A 712 -43.82 19.99 -22.95
N ILE A 713 -43.31 18.88 -23.46
CA ILE A 713 -43.91 18.18 -24.61
C ILE A 713 -45.21 17.47 -24.20
N ASN A 714 -45.25 16.88 -23.01
CA ASN A 714 -46.44 16.19 -22.48
C ASN A 714 -47.49 17.18 -21.93
N GLY A 715 -47.10 18.39 -21.52
CA GLY A 715 -47.99 19.36 -20.88
C GLY A 715 -48.36 19.04 -19.42
N ALA A 716 -47.75 18.01 -18.82
CA ALA A 716 -47.97 17.59 -17.44
C ALA A 716 -46.74 16.85 -16.87
N PRO A 717 -46.56 16.85 -15.53
CA PRO A 717 -45.50 16.10 -14.86
C PRO A 717 -45.66 14.58 -15.01
N PHE A 718 -44.55 13.85 -14.85
CA PHE A 718 -44.52 12.38 -14.89
C PHE A 718 -44.33 11.77 -13.51
N SER A 719 -44.94 10.61 -13.28
CA SER A 719 -44.63 9.72 -12.18
C SER A 719 -43.43 8.82 -12.51
N GLU A 720 -42.77 8.25 -11.49
CA GLU A 720 -41.57 7.43 -11.69
C GLU A 720 -41.81 6.20 -12.57
N SER A 721 -43.01 5.59 -12.52
CA SER A 721 -43.35 4.42 -13.35
C SER A 721 -43.52 4.73 -14.83
N GLU A 722 -43.60 6.01 -15.21
CA GLU A 722 -43.76 6.49 -16.58
C GLU A 722 -42.42 6.90 -17.21
N MET A 723 -41.33 6.83 -16.44
CA MET A 723 -40.02 7.30 -16.83
C MET A 723 -39.00 6.17 -16.77
N LEU A 724 -38.16 6.08 -17.79
CA LEU A 724 -36.94 5.29 -17.77
C LEU A 724 -35.78 6.19 -18.15
N ILE A 725 -34.89 6.51 -17.21
CA ILE A 725 -33.77 7.41 -17.42
C ILE A 725 -32.48 6.69 -17.05
N LYS A 726 -31.59 6.47 -18.02
CA LYS A 726 -30.35 5.71 -17.84
C LYS A 726 -29.17 6.41 -18.52
N HIS A 727 -27.99 6.33 -17.91
CA HIS A 727 -26.76 6.96 -18.41
C HIS A 727 -25.84 5.91 -19.02
N HIS A 728 -25.21 6.25 -20.15
CA HIS A 728 -24.30 5.32 -20.85
C HIS A 728 -22.94 5.94 -21.20
N TYR A 729 -22.76 7.25 -20.99
CA TYR A 729 -21.45 7.89 -20.94
C TYR A 729 -21.34 8.72 -19.67
N TYR A 730 -20.78 8.20 -18.58
CA TYR A 730 -20.72 8.92 -17.31
C TYR A 730 -19.74 8.25 -16.34
N MET A 731 -19.63 8.76 -15.12
CA MET A 731 -18.92 8.12 -14.01
C MET A 731 -19.92 7.43 -13.06
N PRO A 732 -20.08 6.09 -13.09
CA PRO A 732 -20.95 5.38 -12.15
C PRO A 732 -20.51 5.54 -10.69
N THR A 733 -19.20 5.54 -10.45
CA THR A 733 -18.57 5.77 -9.14
C THR A 733 -17.40 6.75 -9.31
N ASP A 734 -16.72 7.12 -8.21
CA ASP A 734 -15.51 7.96 -8.28
C ASP A 734 -14.34 7.27 -9.00
N ASN A 735 -14.45 5.96 -9.17
CA ASN A 735 -13.42 5.05 -9.62
C ASN A 735 -13.84 4.24 -10.86
N SER A 736 -14.88 4.70 -11.58
CA SER A 736 -15.32 4.04 -12.81
C SER A 736 -15.86 5.03 -13.84
N ILE A 737 -15.74 4.66 -15.13
CA ILE A 737 -16.26 5.40 -16.27
C ILE A 737 -16.92 4.41 -17.22
N ALA A 738 -18.21 4.62 -17.50
CA ALA A 738 -18.93 3.93 -18.56
C ALA A 738 -18.83 4.74 -19.86
N LEU A 739 -18.50 4.08 -20.97
CA LEU A 739 -18.32 4.69 -22.28
C LEU A 739 -19.16 3.96 -23.31
N GLY A 740 -20.34 4.47 -23.64
CA GLY A 740 -21.25 3.85 -24.59
C GLY A 740 -21.87 2.54 -24.11
N THR A 741 -22.01 2.36 -22.81
CA THR A 741 -22.64 1.16 -22.23
C THR A 741 -23.39 1.55 -20.96
N PHE A 742 -24.52 0.92 -20.71
CA PHE A 742 -25.16 0.97 -19.39
C PHE A 742 -24.42 0.04 -18.43
N ALA A 743 -24.44 0.40 -17.15
CA ALA A 743 -23.89 -0.39 -16.05
C ALA A 743 -24.98 -0.49 -14.98
N GLU A 744 -25.82 -1.51 -15.07
CA GLU A 744 -27.04 -1.65 -14.26
C GLU A 744 -27.17 -3.08 -13.70
N PRO A 745 -27.75 -3.26 -12.50
CA PRO A 745 -27.90 -4.58 -11.88
C PRO A 745 -28.90 -5.48 -12.61
N ILE A 746 -28.87 -6.77 -12.31
CA ILE A 746 -29.84 -7.76 -12.79
C ILE A 746 -31.28 -7.30 -12.52
N GLY A 747 -32.17 -7.52 -13.49
CA GLY A 747 -33.59 -7.15 -13.42
C GLY A 747 -33.89 -5.70 -13.79
N GLU A 748 -32.88 -4.84 -13.94
CA GLU A 748 -33.09 -3.47 -14.42
C GLU A 748 -33.45 -3.42 -15.90
N LYS A 749 -34.15 -2.34 -16.25
CA LYS A 749 -34.61 -2.06 -17.61
C LYS A 749 -33.74 -0.99 -18.24
N VAL A 750 -33.35 -1.18 -19.50
CA VAL A 750 -32.53 -0.23 -20.26
C VAL A 750 -32.99 -0.16 -21.72
N PRO A 751 -32.90 1.01 -22.37
CA PRO A 751 -33.22 1.12 -23.79
C PRO A 751 -32.04 0.63 -24.65
N ILE A 752 -32.30 -0.12 -25.72
CA ILE A 752 -31.30 -0.48 -26.74
C ILE A 752 -31.71 0.17 -28.06
N PHE A 753 -30.86 1.05 -28.57
CA PHE A 753 -31.09 1.76 -29.83
C PHE A 753 -30.60 0.97 -31.05
N SER A 754 -31.35 1.10 -32.13
CA SER A 754 -31.06 0.48 -33.43
C SER A 754 -30.63 1.54 -34.45
N ALA A 755 -30.45 1.13 -35.72
CA ALA A 755 -30.20 2.06 -36.81
C ALA A 755 -31.38 3.04 -37.01
N PRO A 756 -31.15 4.25 -37.57
CA PRO A 756 -32.21 5.22 -37.85
C PRO A 756 -33.43 4.61 -38.55
N GLY A 757 -34.63 5.00 -38.13
CA GLY A 757 -35.91 4.47 -38.62
C GLY A 757 -36.30 3.07 -38.13
N LYS A 758 -35.41 2.31 -37.46
CA LYS A 758 -35.74 1.01 -36.86
C LYS A 758 -36.29 1.17 -35.44
N LYS A 759 -36.88 0.08 -34.93
CA LYS A 759 -37.50 0.04 -33.61
C LYS A 759 -36.50 0.23 -32.47
N ILE A 760 -36.94 0.85 -31.39
CA ILE A 760 -36.20 0.97 -30.13
C ILE A 760 -36.72 -0.10 -29.18
N TYR A 761 -35.82 -0.77 -28.46
CA TYR A 761 -36.17 -1.89 -27.60
C TYR A 761 -35.98 -1.53 -26.14
N ILE A 762 -36.95 -1.87 -25.28
CA ILE A 762 -36.73 -1.86 -23.83
C ILE A 762 -36.33 -3.27 -23.42
N PHE A 763 -35.13 -3.40 -22.88
CA PHE A 763 -34.53 -4.66 -22.49
C PHE A 763 -34.46 -4.78 -20.97
N GLU A 764 -34.86 -5.93 -20.44
CA GLU A 764 -34.74 -6.31 -19.03
C GLU A 764 -33.60 -7.31 -18.85
N ILE A 765 -32.68 -7.00 -17.94
CA ILE A 765 -31.45 -7.77 -17.70
C ILE A 765 -31.79 -9.10 -17.01
N GLY A 766 -31.40 -10.21 -17.65
CA GLY A 766 -31.62 -11.56 -17.14
C GLY A 766 -30.73 -11.95 -15.95
N LYS A 767 -31.12 -13.01 -15.23
CA LYS A 767 -30.40 -13.48 -14.03
C LYS A 767 -29.05 -14.14 -14.32
N ASP A 768 -28.88 -14.75 -15.49
CA ASP A 768 -27.65 -15.42 -15.91
C ASP A 768 -26.76 -14.46 -16.74
N ASN A 769 -26.41 -13.32 -16.15
CA ASN A 769 -25.42 -12.40 -16.70
C ASN A 769 -24.17 -12.37 -15.84
N TRP A 770 -23.03 -12.17 -16.48
CA TRP A 770 -21.82 -11.85 -15.76
C TRP A 770 -21.98 -10.44 -15.18
N GLN A 771 -21.37 -10.23 -14.04
CA GLN A 771 -21.43 -8.97 -13.32
C GLN A 771 -20.03 -8.51 -12.96
N VAL A 772 -19.89 -7.21 -12.72
CA VAL A 772 -18.70 -6.62 -12.09
C VAL A 772 -19.11 -5.83 -10.86
N ASN A 773 -18.36 -5.98 -9.78
CA ASN A 773 -18.54 -5.15 -8.60
C ASN A 773 -17.91 -3.76 -8.81
N LEU A 774 -18.70 -2.69 -8.78
CA LEU A 774 -18.19 -1.32 -8.81
C LEU A 774 -18.02 -0.69 -7.42
N GLY A 775 -18.38 -1.42 -6.36
CA GLY A 775 -18.35 -0.95 -4.99
C GLY A 775 -19.39 0.14 -4.68
N GLY A 776 -19.32 0.65 -3.45
CA GLY A 776 -20.22 1.69 -2.94
C GLY A 776 -21.70 1.34 -3.13
N ASN A 777 -22.53 2.35 -3.40
CA ASN A 777 -23.97 2.16 -3.60
C ASN A 777 -24.33 1.54 -4.96
N LYS A 778 -23.37 1.39 -5.90
CA LYS A 778 -23.65 0.84 -7.23
C LYS A 778 -23.60 -0.69 -7.23
N GLY A 779 -22.69 -1.28 -6.45
CA GLY A 779 -22.59 -2.74 -6.26
C GLY A 779 -22.30 -3.50 -7.55
N ASN A 780 -22.90 -4.70 -7.66
CA ASN A 780 -22.75 -5.58 -8.81
C ASN A 780 -23.63 -5.12 -9.99
N VAL A 781 -23.01 -4.97 -11.16
CA VAL A 781 -23.67 -4.48 -12.38
C VAL A 781 -23.34 -5.32 -13.61
N CYS A 782 -24.27 -5.39 -14.56
CA CYS A 782 -24.08 -5.93 -15.89
C CYS A 782 -23.81 -4.80 -16.88
N LEU A 783 -23.02 -5.09 -17.92
CA LEU A 783 -22.81 -4.16 -19.04
C LEU A 783 -23.84 -4.44 -20.12
N VAL A 784 -24.65 -3.43 -20.45
CA VAL A 784 -25.64 -3.52 -21.54
C VAL A 784 -25.30 -2.48 -22.62
N PRO A 785 -25.15 -2.88 -23.89
CA PRO A 785 -24.87 -1.94 -24.97
C PRO A 785 -25.99 -0.92 -25.09
N HIS A 786 -25.62 0.34 -25.35
CA HIS A 786 -26.62 1.40 -25.54
C HIS A 786 -27.28 1.38 -26.92
N GLY A 787 -26.64 0.72 -27.88
CA GLY A 787 -27.19 0.44 -29.20
C GLY A 787 -26.36 -0.59 -29.96
N TRP A 788 -26.54 -0.69 -31.27
CA TRP A 788 -25.84 -1.68 -32.10
C TRP A 788 -24.34 -1.37 -32.34
N GLY A 789 -23.90 -0.15 -32.02
CA GLY A 789 -22.51 0.28 -32.15
C GLY A 789 -22.06 0.55 -33.59
N GLN A 790 -20.82 1.03 -33.72
CA GLN A 790 -20.19 1.40 -34.98
C GLN A 790 -18.97 0.53 -35.25
N LYS A 791 -18.73 0.21 -36.53
CA LYS A 791 -17.56 -0.52 -37.02
C LYS A 791 -16.89 0.24 -38.17
N ILE A 792 -15.63 -0.06 -38.40
CA ILE A 792 -14.89 0.24 -39.63
C ILE A 792 -14.58 -1.10 -40.30
N ASP A 793 -15.10 -1.30 -41.51
CA ASP A 793 -14.85 -2.53 -42.27
C ASP A 793 -13.40 -2.59 -42.78
N ASN A 794 -12.81 -3.79 -42.76
CA ASN A 794 -11.43 -4.07 -43.18
C ASN A 794 -10.34 -3.30 -42.40
N ILE A 795 -10.63 -2.81 -41.20
CA ILE A 795 -9.59 -2.26 -40.33
C ILE A 795 -8.63 -3.37 -39.87
N SER A 796 -7.32 -3.12 -39.99
CA SER A 796 -6.28 -4.09 -39.63
C SER A 796 -5.38 -3.62 -38.49
N SER A 797 -5.22 -2.30 -38.29
CA SER A 797 -4.43 -1.78 -37.17
C SER A 797 -4.79 -0.34 -36.80
N ILE A 798 -4.45 0.04 -35.56
CA ILE A 798 -4.53 1.40 -35.03
C ILE A 798 -3.14 1.74 -34.46
N LYS A 799 -2.57 2.88 -34.88
CA LYS A 799 -1.26 3.35 -34.42
C LYS A 799 -1.27 4.84 -34.14
N ILE A 800 -0.28 5.30 -33.37
CA ILE A 800 -0.05 6.72 -33.11
C ILE A 800 1.34 7.08 -33.63
N GLU A 801 1.40 8.07 -34.51
CA GLU A 801 2.64 8.60 -35.06
C GLU A 801 2.65 10.12 -34.86
N HIS A 802 3.56 10.61 -34.02
CA HIS A 802 3.61 12.02 -33.62
C HIS A 802 2.27 12.51 -33.05
N ASP A 803 1.64 13.48 -33.71
CA ASP A 803 0.35 14.10 -33.40
C ASP A 803 -0.82 13.50 -34.20
N HIS A 804 -0.62 12.35 -34.86
CA HIS A 804 -1.63 11.70 -35.70
C HIS A 804 -2.00 10.30 -35.21
N LEU A 805 -3.30 10.00 -35.28
CA LEU A 805 -3.85 8.65 -35.21
C LEU A 805 -3.89 8.07 -36.62
N ILE A 806 -3.31 6.89 -36.80
CA ILE A 806 -3.23 6.19 -38.08
C ILE A 806 -4.13 4.96 -38.03
N LEU A 807 -5.10 4.88 -38.94
CA LEU A 807 -5.96 3.71 -39.12
C LEU A 807 -5.59 3.00 -40.42
N SER A 808 -5.15 1.73 -40.33
CA SER A 808 -4.91 0.91 -41.52
C SER A 808 -6.21 0.22 -41.93
N ILE A 809 -6.73 0.56 -43.11
CA ILE A 809 -8.01 0.07 -43.64
C ILE A 809 -7.75 -0.56 -45.02
N GLY A 810 -7.89 -1.88 -45.13
CA GLY A 810 -7.49 -2.60 -46.34
C GLY A 810 -6.03 -2.31 -46.72
N ASN A 811 -5.81 -1.71 -47.88
CA ASN A 811 -4.49 -1.35 -48.41
C ASN A 811 -4.13 0.14 -48.23
N ARG A 812 -4.90 0.89 -47.45
CA ARG A 812 -4.66 2.33 -47.24
C ARG A 812 -4.52 2.69 -45.76
N GLU A 813 -3.93 3.85 -45.51
CA GLU A 813 -3.79 4.43 -44.18
C GLU A 813 -4.53 5.77 -44.13
N GLU A 814 -5.46 5.89 -43.17
CA GLU A 814 -6.10 7.16 -42.84
C GLU A 814 -5.30 7.84 -41.74
N LYS A 815 -4.87 9.09 -41.97
CA LYS A 815 -4.13 9.89 -41.00
C LYS A 815 -5.02 10.98 -40.43
N LEU A 816 -5.25 10.93 -39.12
CA LEU A 816 -6.19 11.82 -38.43
C LEU A 816 -5.45 12.61 -37.35
N LEU A 817 -5.54 13.94 -37.39
CA LEU A 817 -4.95 14.80 -36.37
C LEU A 817 -5.59 14.54 -35.00
N ILE A 818 -4.77 14.29 -33.99
CA ILE A 818 -5.21 14.06 -32.62
C ILE A 818 -5.66 15.39 -32.00
N SER A 819 -6.97 15.57 -31.92
CA SER A 819 -7.60 16.70 -31.24
C SER A 819 -8.98 16.31 -30.74
N SER A 820 -9.41 16.90 -29.62
CA SER A 820 -10.76 16.78 -29.09
C SER A 820 -11.82 17.36 -30.03
N LYS A 821 -11.43 18.17 -31.02
CA LYS A 821 -12.32 18.70 -32.08
C LYS A 821 -12.34 17.82 -33.34
N SER A 822 -11.36 16.93 -33.52
CA SER A 822 -11.26 16.07 -34.69
C SER A 822 -12.20 14.86 -34.58
N HIS A 823 -12.80 14.50 -35.71
CA HIS A 823 -13.71 13.35 -35.81
C HIS A 823 -13.12 12.26 -36.70
N ILE A 824 -13.35 11.00 -36.32
CA ILE A 824 -13.05 9.83 -37.15
C ILE A 824 -14.19 9.69 -38.16
N ASP A 825 -13.96 10.21 -39.36
CA ASP A 825 -14.90 10.15 -40.49
C ASP A 825 -14.19 9.51 -41.70
N CYS A 826 -14.66 8.34 -42.11
CA CYS A 826 -14.15 7.60 -43.26
C CYS A 826 -15.27 6.74 -43.86
N ALA A 827 -15.20 6.44 -45.15
CA ALA A 827 -16.29 5.79 -45.89
C ALA A 827 -16.67 4.40 -45.36
N GLU A 828 -15.71 3.67 -44.78
CA GLU A 828 -15.90 2.33 -44.23
C GLU A 828 -16.49 2.34 -42.82
N LYS A 829 -16.56 3.52 -42.18
CA LYS A 829 -17.16 3.66 -40.86
C LYS A 829 -18.67 3.67 -40.99
N MET A 830 -19.32 2.67 -40.40
CA MET A 830 -20.76 2.50 -40.47
C MET A 830 -21.35 2.01 -39.13
N LEU A 831 -22.65 2.25 -38.95
CA LEU A 831 -23.41 1.58 -37.90
C LEU A 831 -23.51 0.09 -38.24
N ARG A 832 -23.44 -0.76 -37.22
CA ARG A 832 -23.75 -2.19 -37.41
C ARG A 832 -25.23 -2.32 -37.71
N ASP A 833 -25.56 -3.20 -38.66
CA ASP A 833 -26.94 -3.41 -39.06
C ASP A 833 -27.41 -4.84 -38.77
N PHE A 834 -28.59 -4.93 -38.17
CA PHE A 834 -29.27 -6.17 -37.83
C PHE A 834 -30.73 -6.10 -38.30
N LYS A 835 -31.34 -7.25 -38.55
CA LYS A 835 -32.76 -7.35 -38.92
C LYS A 835 -33.65 -6.70 -37.86
N ASP A 836 -33.42 -7.05 -36.60
CA ASP A 836 -34.15 -6.57 -35.42
C ASP A 836 -33.31 -6.78 -34.15
N GLY A 837 -33.83 -6.33 -33.01
CA GLY A 837 -33.19 -6.47 -31.70
C GLY A 837 -33.03 -7.93 -31.25
N HIS A 838 -33.88 -8.85 -31.70
CA HIS A 838 -33.76 -10.27 -31.34
C HIS A 838 -32.55 -10.90 -32.02
N GLN A 839 -32.32 -10.57 -33.30
CA GLN A 839 -31.11 -11.00 -33.99
C GLN A 839 -29.86 -10.45 -33.31
N PHE A 840 -29.83 -9.17 -32.95
CA PHE A 840 -28.71 -8.56 -32.23
C PHE A 840 -28.38 -9.31 -30.92
N LEU A 841 -29.40 -9.59 -30.10
CA LEU A 841 -29.23 -10.34 -28.86
C LEU A 841 -28.82 -11.80 -29.11
N GLN A 842 -29.27 -12.43 -30.20
CA GLN A 842 -28.86 -13.78 -30.57
C GLN A 842 -27.35 -13.85 -30.88
N TYR A 843 -26.81 -12.88 -31.61
CA TYR A 843 -25.36 -12.78 -31.84
C TYR A 843 -24.61 -12.52 -30.53
N GLY A 844 -25.14 -11.64 -29.67
CA GLY A 844 -24.54 -11.25 -28.41
C GLY A 844 -24.82 -12.14 -27.20
N ARG A 845 -25.49 -13.29 -27.38
CA ARG A 845 -26.01 -14.13 -26.27
C ARG A 845 -24.96 -14.60 -25.27
N SER A 846 -23.69 -14.65 -25.68
CA SER A 846 -22.58 -14.97 -24.79
C SER A 846 -22.30 -13.85 -23.80
N MET A 847 -22.46 -12.59 -24.21
CA MET A 847 -22.14 -11.40 -23.42
C MET A 847 -23.33 -10.85 -22.65
N ILE A 848 -24.55 -11.01 -23.17
CA ILE A 848 -25.74 -10.47 -22.54
C ILE A 848 -26.93 -11.44 -22.66
N GLN A 849 -27.62 -11.64 -21.55
CA GLN A 849 -28.84 -12.45 -21.45
C GLN A 849 -30.00 -11.62 -20.88
N GLY A 850 -31.22 -11.87 -21.31
CA GLY A 850 -32.39 -11.14 -20.85
C GLY A 850 -33.49 -11.09 -21.91
N ASN A 851 -34.47 -10.21 -21.71
CA ASN A 851 -35.67 -10.18 -22.53
C ASN A 851 -35.97 -8.78 -23.04
N ILE A 852 -36.41 -8.69 -24.30
CA ILE A 852 -37.06 -7.47 -24.82
C ILE A 852 -38.49 -7.49 -24.29
N ILE A 853 -38.85 -6.48 -23.50
CA ILE A 853 -40.17 -6.35 -22.86
C ILE A 853 -41.07 -5.34 -23.58
N LYS A 854 -40.52 -4.50 -24.46
CA LYS A 854 -41.27 -3.53 -25.27
C LYS A 854 -40.54 -3.18 -26.55
N GLU A 855 -41.30 -2.98 -27.63
CA GLU A 855 -40.83 -2.52 -28.93
C GLU A 855 -41.50 -1.18 -29.29
N LEU A 856 -40.70 -0.12 -29.44
CA LEU A 856 -41.16 1.22 -29.79
C LEU A 856 -40.85 1.52 -31.26
N THR A 857 -41.87 1.80 -32.05
CA THR A 857 -41.74 2.13 -33.48
C THR A 857 -41.66 3.65 -33.65
N PRO A 858 -40.59 4.20 -34.23
CA PRO A 858 -40.47 5.65 -34.43
C PRO A 858 -41.59 6.20 -35.34
N CYS A 859 -42.23 7.28 -34.90
CA CYS A 859 -43.24 8.03 -35.67
C CYS A 859 -42.70 9.38 -36.14
N PHE A 860 -41.85 10.00 -35.31
CA PHE A 860 -41.17 11.26 -35.58
C PHE A 860 -39.76 11.25 -35.00
N GLU A 861 -38.83 11.88 -35.71
CA GLU A 861 -37.44 12.02 -35.31
C GLU A 861 -36.98 13.46 -35.56
N TYR A 862 -36.27 14.02 -34.59
CA TYR A 862 -35.49 15.25 -34.71
C TYR A 862 -34.03 14.94 -34.39
N SER A 863 -33.22 14.83 -35.44
CA SER A 863 -31.80 14.48 -35.37
C SER A 863 -30.98 15.16 -36.45
N LEU A 864 -29.66 14.90 -36.48
CA LEU A 864 -28.80 15.33 -37.58
C LEU A 864 -29.22 14.71 -38.92
N THR A 865 -29.72 13.47 -38.91
CA THR A 865 -30.14 12.73 -40.10
C THR A 865 -31.33 13.42 -40.77
N THR A 866 -32.36 13.77 -39.98
CA THR A 866 -33.56 14.44 -40.49
C THR A 866 -33.31 15.88 -40.94
N LYS A 867 -32.25 16.54 -40.43
CA LYS A 867 -31.82 17.88 -40.91
C LYS A 867 -31.05 17.84 -42.23
N LYS A 868 -30.49 16.70 -42.64
CA LYS A 868 -29.80 16.56 -43.94
C LYS A 868 -30.77 16.25 -45.09
N GLU A 869 -31.95 15.71 -44.76
CA GLU A 869 -33.00 15.31 -45.72
C GLU A 869 -34.06 16.41 -45.95
N ALA A 870 -34.10 17.43 -45.08
CA ALA A 870 -34.93 18.64 -45.20
C ALA A 870 -34.10 19.78 -45.80
#